data_AF-A0A3M6WAA3-F1
#
_entry.id   AF-A0A3M6WAA3-F1
#
_cell.length_a   1.000
_cell.length_b   1.000
_cell.length_c   1.000
_cell.angle_alpha   90.00
_cell.angle_beta   90.00
_cell.angle_gamma   90.00
#
_symmetry.space_group_name_H-M   'P 1'
#
loop_
_entity.id
_entity.type
_entity.pdbx_description
1 polymer ?
#
loop_
_entity_poly.entity_id
_entity_poly.type
_entity_poly.pdbx_seq_one_letter_code
_entity_poly.pdbx_strand_id
1 'polypeptide(L)'
;MYLCGRAQASSSFPGSGSPFQLVIDAIRCMIGLRPRLKARPSLLDLIQTKDIDWHFPDHSPQPRRPQTPPARLHQLSFEGAVEYFRRPSQISLPTSPLARPHTSAGLYTSAQPGYIEKAELETQQQRSQEQAAATSASTPPATSETPSTMPPKQQQNADSVENQVGSIFSISGPVIVAQNMIGCAMYELCKVGHDQLVGEVIRIEADKATIQVYEETAGVTVGDPVTRTGKPLSVELGPGLMETIYDGIQRPLKGISDESKSIYIPRGIDVPSLDRTRQWEFTPTPNMKEGDHITGGDCFGTVWENSLLNEHRILLPPRARGTITRMPKKGSYTVDQKILEVEFEGEKKEYSMMHEWPVRVPRPVTDKLSSQEPFVVGQRVLDALFPGVQGGTVCIPGAFGCGKTVISQSVSKFSNSDIIVYVGCGERGNEMAEVLMDFPELTIDVEGRKEPIMKRTCLIANTSNMPVAAREASIYTGITVAEYFRDQGKNVAMMADSTSRWAEALREISGRLGEMPADQGFPAYLGAKLASFYERAGRVISMGSPERKGSVSIVGAVSPPGGDFSDPVTSSTLGIVQVFWGLDKKLAQRKHFPSINTSQSYSKYTTTLEPFYQREMPEFPRMAARVKEILSTSEDLDQVVQLVGKSALGDGDKITLDVATLLKEDFLQQNGYSDYDQYCPLWKTAWMMRCMMGFHDEAQKAIGTGQAWAKVRDATADIQTRLRSMKFEIPEDGEEKVGKKYEELEKEMQEKFASVMDE
;
A
#
# COMPACT_ATOMS: atom_id res chain seq x y z
N MET A 1 -39.06 28.58 41.49
CA MET A 1 -40.48 28.46 41.88
C MET A 1 -40.82 26.98 42.05
N TYR A 2 -41.56 26.66 43.11
CA TYR A 2 -42.37 25.45 43.35
C TYR A 2 -41.80 24.01 43.29
N LEU A 3 -42.14 23.29 44.37
CA LEU A 3 -42.36 21.85 44.53
C LEU A 3 -41.16 20.91 44.76
N CYS A 4 -40.82 20.81 46.05
CA CYS A 4 -40.28 19.62 46.69
C CYS A 4 -41.34 18.50 46.77
N GLY A 5 -40.94 17.24 46.55
CA GLY A 5 -41.78 16.05 46.73
C GLY A 5 -41.04 14.98 47.54
N ARG A 6 -41.54 14.64 48.73
CA ARG A 6 -40.96 13.63 49.63
C ARG A 6 -41.25 12.20 49.14
N ALA A 7 -40.28 11.30 49.34
CA ALA A 7 -40.55 9.90 49.66
C ALA A 7 -39.45 9.37 50.60
N GLN A 8 -39.83 8.89 51.78
CA GLN A 8 -38.96 8.16 52.69
C GLN A 8 -39.01 6.67 52.34
N ALA A 9 -37.87 5.98 52.35
CA ALA A 9 -37.82 4.53 52.49
C ALA A 9 -36.58 4.15 53.31
N SER A 10 -36.81 3.56 54.48
CA SER A 10 -35.79 3.16 55.45
C SER A 10 -35.68 1.64 55.52
N SER A 11 -34.48 1.08 55.36
CA SER A 11 -34.04 -0.11 56.12
C SER A 11 -32.58 -0.53 55.88
N SER A 12 -31.81 -0.58 56.97
CA SER A 12 -30.74 -1.55 57.32
C SER A 12 -29.59 -1.92 56.35
N PHE A 13 -28.40 -1.35 56.63
CA PHE A 13 -27.09 -2.02 56.96
C PHE A 13 -26.45 -3.11 56.07
N PRO A 14 -25.13 -3.42 56.20
CA PRO A 14 -23.97 -2.64 56.73
C PRO A 14 -22.74 -2.63 55.79
N GLY A 15 -21.66 -1.87 56.14
CA GLY A 15 -20.28 -2.26 55.79
C GLY A 15 -19.40 -1.24 55.04
N SER A 16 -18.42 -0.68 55.77
CA SER A 16 -17.12 -0.15 55.28
C SER A 16 -17.06 0.62 53.94
N GLY A 17 -17.17 1.96 54.02
CA GLY A 17 -16.68 2.89 52.99
C GLY A 17 -16.05 4.12 53.66
N SER A 18 -14.92 4.62 53.14
CA SER A 18 -14.19 5.73 53.78
C SER A 18 -14.92 7.08 53.57
N PRO A 19 -14.79 8.04 54.51
CA PRO A 19 -15.53 9.31 54.44
C PRO A 19 -15.13 10.21 53.24
N PHE A 20 -14.02 9.91 52.56
CA PHE A 20 -13.61 10.61 51.33
C PHE A 20 -14.53 10.32 50.14
N GLN A 21 -15.09 9.10 50.04
CA GLN A 21 -15.90 8.70 48.89
C GLN A 21 -17.24 9.44 48.84
N LEU A 22 -17.86 9.65 50.01
CA LEU A 22 -19.11 10.38 50.18
C LEU A 22 -19.04 11.85 49.71
N VAL A 23 -17.88 12.50 49.85
CA VAL A 23 -17.67 13.88 49.38
C VAL A 23 -17.58 13.93 47.85
N ILE A 24 -16.89 12.97 47.24
CA ILE A 24 -16.73 12.88 45.78
C ILE A 24 -18.07 12.61 45.10
N ASP A 25 -18.89 11.72 45.66
CA ASP A 25 -20.18 11.37 45.06
C ASP A 25 -21.25 12.47 45.30
N ALA A 26 -21.16 13.25 46.38
CA ALA A 26 -21.96 14.47 46.55
C ALA A 26 -21.65 15.54 45.48
N ILE A 27 -20.37 15.73 45.14
CA ILE A 27 -19.93 16.67 44.09
C ILE A 27 -20.39 16.19 42.70
N ARG A 28 -20.30 14.89 42.41
CA ARG A 28 -20.80 14.30 41.14
C ARG A 28 -22.30 14.51 40.94
N CYS A 29 -23.08 14.44 42.02
CA CYS A 29 -24.54 14.62 41.96
C CYS A 29 -24.95 16.06 41.59
N MET A 30 -24.19 17.08 42.03
CA MET A 30 -24.45 18.48 41.63
C MET A 30 -24.16 18.78 40.15
N ILE A 31 -23.33 17.97 39.48
CA ILE A 31 -22.82 18.25 38.12
C ILE A 31 -23.61 17.49 37.03
N GLY A 32 -24.58 16.64 37.41
CA GLY A 32 -25.56 16.07 36.45
C GLY A 32 -25.01 15.02 35.47
N LEU A 33 -23.85 14.42 35.75
CA LEU A 33 -23.28 13.36 34.91
C LEU A 33 -23.98 12.01 35.13
N ARG A 34 -24.57 11.45 34.07
CA ARG A 34 -25.24 10.13 34.10
C ARG A 34 -24.22 9.00 34.33
N PRO A 35 -24.51 8.02 35.21
CA PRO A 35 -23.59 6.90 35.45
C PRO A 35 -23.84 5.74 34.48
N ARG A 36 -23.04 5.64 33.40
CA ARG A 36 -22.77 4.38 32.68
C ARG A 36 -21.58 4.49 31.72
N LEU A 37 -20.39 4.53 32.30
CA LEU A 37 -19.13 4.20 31.64
C LEU A 37 -18.22 3.62 32.74
N LYS A 38 -17.80 2.35 32.59
CA LYS A 38 -16.74 1.80 33.45
C LYS A 38 -15.48 2.62 33.18
N ALA A 39 -14.74 2.99 34.24
CA ALA A 39 -13.42 3.58 34.06
C ALA A 39 -12.56 2.60 33.25
N ARG A 40 -11.90 3.10 32.20
CA ARG A 40 -10.99 2.29 31.39
C ARG A 40 -9.77 1.91 32.25
N PRO A 41 -9.30 0.66 32.21
CA PRO A 41 -8.01 0.31 32.81
C PRO A 41 -6.89 1.13 32.14
N SER A 42 -5.82 1.39 32.87
CA SER A 42 -4.60 1.90 32.28
C SER A 42 -3.93 0.81 31.43
N LEU A 43 -2.99 1.19 30.55
CA LEU A 43 -2.21 0.24 29.74
C LEU A 43 -1.54 -0.84 30.63
N LEU A 44 -1.17 -0.48 31.85
CA LEU A 44 -0.50 -1.34 32.82
C LEU A 44 -1.43 -2.45 33.36
N ASP A 45 -2.69 -2.12 33.67
CA ASP A 45 -3.68 -3.06 34.21
C ASP A 45 -3.99 -4.19 33.21
N LEU A 46 -3.94 -3.87 31.90
CA LEU A 46 -4.16 -4.83 30.81
C LEU A 46 -2.97 -5.77 30.58
N ILE A 47 -1.75 -5.33 30.89
CA ILE A 47 -0.54 -6.16 30.80
C ILE A 47 -0.46 -7.14 31.98
N GLN A 48 -0.91 -6.73 33.18
CA GLN A 48 -0.85 -7.55 34.39
C GLN A 48 -1.98 -8.57 34.56
N THR A 49 -3.07 -8.50 33.77
CA THR A 49 -4.27 -9.34 33.95
C THR A 49 -4.41 -10.50 32.97
N LYS A 50 -3.36 -10.83 32.20
CA LYS A 50 -3.34 -11.97 31.26
C LYS A 50 -2.13 -12.90 31.46
N ASP A 51 -2.00 -13.45 32.66
CA ASP A 51 -1.49 -14.81 32.77
C ASP A 51 -2.58 -15.76 32.24
N ILE A 52 -2.34 -16.34 31.06
CA ILE A 52 -3.23 -17.36 30.46
C ILE A 52 -2.64 -18.73 30.79
N ASP A 53 -3.39 -19.56 31.51
CA ASP A 53 -2.99 -20.92 31.89
C ASP A 53 -2.72 -21.79 30.66
N TRP A 54 -1.44 -22.08 30.40
CA TRP A 54 -1.01 -23.03 29.38
C TRP A 54 -1.14 -24.49 29.86
N HIS A 55 -2.36 -25.01 29.90
CA HIS A 55 -2.58 -26.44 30.14
C HIS A 55 -2.27 -27.28 28.89
N PHE A 56 -1.01 -27.73 28.79
CA PHE A 56 -0.64 -28.88 27.95
C PHE A 56 -1.05 -30.20 28.62
N PRO A 57 -1.68 -31.16 27.91
CA PRO A 57 -1.88 -32.52 28.40
C PRO A 57 -0.63 -33.37 28.16
N ASP A 58 -0.04 -33.89 29.24
CA ASP A 58 1.15 -34.75 29.20
C ASP A 58 0.83 -36.19 28.74
N HIS A 59 1.81 -36.86 28.10
CA HIS A 59 1.66 -38.22 27.60
C HIS A 59 1.86 -39.31 28.67
N SER A 60 0.92 -40.25 28.82
CA SER A 60 1.19 -41.62 29.30
C SER A 60 0.16 -42.64 28.75
N PRO A 61 0.45 -43.98 28.74
CA PRO A 61 -0.05 -44.86 27.66
C PRO A 61 -1.08 -45.95 28.03
N GLN A 62 -1.57 -46.66 26.99
CA GLN A 62 -2.32 -47.95 26.92
C GLN A 62 -3.85 -47.85 26.63
N PRO A 63 -4.53 -48.92 26.12
CA PRO A 63 -4.08 -50.27 25.73
C PRO A 63 -4.40 -50.68 24.25
N ARG A 64 -4.34 -51.99 23.95
CA ARG A 64 -4.23 -52.61 22.61
C ARG A 64 -5.57 -53.03 21.94
N ARG A 65 -5.67 -52.81 20.61
CA ARG A 65 -6.23 -53.72 19.54
C ARG A 65 -7.72 -54.14 19.61
N PRO A 66 -8.39 -54.56 18.49
CA PRO A 66 -7.87 -55.36 17.38
C PRO A 66 -8.11 -54.87 15.93
N GLN A 67 -7.49 -55.59 14.99
CA GLN A 67 -7.51 -55.40 13.54
C GLN A 67 -8.48 -56.39 12.87
N THR A 68 -9.14 -56.01 11.76
CA THR A 68 -9.39 -56.86 10.56
C THR A 68 -9.94 -56.00 9.38
N PRO A 69 -9.90 -56.47 8.11
CA PRO A 69 -9.71 -55.60 6.94
C PRO A 69 -10.90 -55.51 5.96
N PRO A 70 -10.83 -54.65 4.93
CA PRO A 70 -11.65 -54.75 3.73
C PRO A 70 -10.98 -55.60 2.63
N ALA A 71 -11.75 -56.44 1.94
CA ALA A 71 -11.31 -57.17 0.76
C ALA A 71 -12.40 -57.30 -0.32
N ARG A 72 -12.01 -56.99 -1.56
CA ARG A 72 -12.53 -57.48 -2.86
C ARG A 72 -13.91 -57.04 -3.43
N LEU A 73 -13.80 -56.51 -4.65
CA LEU A 73 -14.57 -56.83 -5.89
C LEU A 73 -16.06 -56.45 -6.02
N HIS A 74 -16.36 -55.49 -6.90
CA HIS A 74 -16.86 -55.67 -8.28
C HIS A 74 -16.93 -54.25 -8.91
N GLN A 75 -16.25 -53.90 -10.00
CA GLN A 75 -16.38 -54.35 -11.40
C GLN A 75 -17.75 -54.02 -12.02
N LEU A 76 -17.82 -52.88 -12.74
CA LEU A 76 -18.68 -52.66 -13.91
C LEU A 76 -18.01 -51.64 -14.84
N SER A 77 -18.17 -51.84 -16.15
CA SER A 77 -17.43 -51.23 -17.26
C SER A 77 -18.33 -50.34 -18.14
N PHE A 78 -17.74 -49.42 -18.92
CA PHE A 78 -18.11 -48.95 -20.29
C PHE A 78 -17.17 -47.76 -20.60
N GLU A 79 -16.05 -47.90 -21.32
CA GLU A 79 -15.85 -48.04 -22.79
C GLU A 79 -15.92 -46.71 -23.59
N GLY A 80 -14.93 -46.50 -24.46
CA GLY A 80 -14.84 -45.40 -25.44
C GLY A 80 -14.02 -44.18 -24.96
N ALA A 81 -12.95 -43.73 -25.64
CA ALA A 81 -12.24 -44.28 -26.79
C ALA A 81 -10.74 -43.88 -26.75
N VAL A 82 -9.91 -44.60 -27.52
CA VAL A 82 -8.44 -44.46 -27.60
C VAL A 82 -8.04 -43.66 -28.85
N GLU A 83 -6.74 -43.32 -28.99
CA GLU A 83 -6.04 -42.93 -30.24
C GLU A 83 -6.16 -41.44 -30.66
N TYR A 84 -5.11 -40.61 -30.76
CA TYR A 84 -3.80 -40.84 -31.39
C TYR A 84 -2.67 -39.92 -30.87
N PHE A 85 -1.46 -40.48 -30.75
CA PHE A 85 -0.20 -39.72 -30.72
C PHE A 85 0.27 -39.44 -32.16
N ARG A 86 0.55 -38.18 -32.54
CA ARG A 86 1.36 -37.85 -33.74
C ARG A 86 2.17 -36.56 -33.57
N ARG A 87 3.34 -36.54 -34.23
CA ARG A 87 4.36 -35.48 -34.16
C ARG A 87 3.88 -34.16 -34.76
N PRO A 88 4.35 -32.99 -34.27
CA PRO A 88 4.07 -31.71 -34.92
C PRO A 88 4.80 -31.60 -36.26
N SER A 89 4.06 -31.28 -37.31
CA SER A 89 4.60 -30.90 -38.63
C SER A 89 5.06 -29.45 -38.62
N GLN A 90 6.21 -29.17 -39.24
CA GLN A 90 6.70 -27.81 -39.47
C GLN A 90 5.67 -26.98 -40.25
N ILE A 91 5.34 -25.79 -39.75
CA ILE A 91 4.60 -24.77 -40.49
C ILE A 91 5.56 -23.59 -40.68
N SER A 92 5.79 -23.22 -41.94
CA SER A 92 6.70 -22.14 -42.34
C SER A 92 6.09 -20.76 -42.08
N LEU A 93 6.87 -19.88 -41.44
CA LEU A 93 6.52 -18.47 -41.25
C LEU A 93 6.44 -17.73 -42.61
N PRO A 94 5.48 -16.81 -42.80
CA PRO A 94 5.40 -15.99 -44.01
C PRO A 94 6.50 -14.92 -44.03
N THR A 95 7.10 -14.72 -45.21
CA THR A 95 8.17 -13.74 -45.45
C THR A 95 7.65 -12.31 -45.58
N SER A 96 8.31 -11.35 -44.94
CA SER A 96 8.06 -9.91 -45.13
C SER A 96 8.31 -9.45 -46.58
N PRO A 97 7.44 -8.60 -47.16
CA PRO A 97 7.69 -8.00 -48.46
C PRO A 97 8.65 -6.79 -48.37
N LEU A 98 9.58 -6.71 -49.32
CA LEU A 98 10.48 -5.58 -49.54
C LEU A 98 9.77 -4.42 -50.26
N ALA A 99 10.19 -3.18 -49.98
CA ALA A 99 9.61 -1.95 -50.52
C ALA A 99 10.06 -1.62 -51.96
N ARG A 100 9.25 -0.83 -52.70
CA ARG A 100 9.58 0.12 -53.81
C ARG A 100 8.26 0.66 -54.48
N PRO A 101 8.26 1.70 -55.36
CA PRO A 101 8.41 3.11 -54.98
C PRO A 101 7.48 4.13 -55.74
N HIS A 102 7.36 5.39 -55.27
CA HIS A 102 6.71 6.54 -55.95
C HIS A 102 5.17 6.36 -56.24
N THR A 103 4.27 7.34 -56.40
CA THR A 103 4.19 8.83 -56.44
C THR A 103 2.70 9.22 -56.14
N SER A 104 2.17 10.46 -56.06
CA SER A 104 2.64 11.85 -56.20
C SER A 104 1.60 12.86 -55.64
N ALA A 105 2.08 13.98 -55.08
CA ALA A 105 1.50 15.34 -55.11
C ALA A 105 0.18 15.69 -54.35
N GLY A 106 0.13 16.93 -53.83
CA GLY A 106 -1.01 17.53 -53.11
C GLY A 106 -0.58 18.31 -51.84
N LEU A 107 0.38 19.24 -51.91
CA LEU A 107 0.12 20.69 -51.92
C LEU A 107 -0.81 21.19 -50.78
N TYR A 108 -0.23 21.83 -49.75
CA TYR A 108 -0.51 23.23 -49.38
C TYR A 108 0.68 23.81 -48.58
N THR A 109 0.88 25.13 -48.69
CA THR A 109 2.12 25.85 -48.32
C THR A 109 1.84 27.06 -47.45
N SER A 110 2.72 27.34 -46.47
CA SER A 110 3.10 28.65 -45.87
C SER A 110 3.57 28.44 -44.42
N ALA A 111 4.58 29.11 -43.86
CA ALA A 111 5.68 29.90 -44.43
C ALA A 111 6.82 29.98 -43.38
N GLN A 112 8.08 30.12 -43.81
CA GLN A 112 9.22 30.46 -42.93
C GLN A 112 9.45 31.97 -42.84
N PRO A 113 10.17 32.44 -41.82
CA PRO A 113 11.59 32.82 -41.99
C PRO A 113 12.50 32.20 -40.89
N GLY A 114 13.84 32.15 -40.96
CA GLY A 114 14.76 32.54 -42.03
C GLY A 114 16.17 32.88 -41.47
N TYR A 115 17.16 32.01 -41.72
CA TYR A 115 18.63 32.22 -41.62
C TYR A 115 19.26 33.03 -40.47
N ILE A 116 20.06 32.36 -39.63
CA ILE A 116 21.49 32.70 -39.41
C ILE A 116 22.27 31.38 -39.25
N GLU A 117 23.21 31.11 -40.15
CA GLU A 117 24.16 29.99 -40.03
C GLU A 117 25.53 30.44 -40.57
N LYS A 118 26.47 30.68 -39.66
CA LYS A 118 27.89 30.96 -39.93
C LYS A 118 28.68 30.90 -38.61
N ALA A 119 29.87 30.28 -38.67
CA ALA A 119 30.78 29.97 -37.56
C ALA A 119 30.42 28.74 -36.71
N GLU A 120 30.87 27.55 -37.17
CA GLU A 120 31.48 26.48 -36.35
C GLU A 120 31.86 25.28 -37.24
N LEU A 121 32.89 25.44 -38.10
CA LEU A 121 33.46 24.35 -38.89
C LEU A 121 34.95 24.52 -39.26
N GLU A 122 35.66 25.46 -38.62
CA GLU A 122 37.08 25.78 -38.87
C GLU A 122 37.95 25.70 -37.61
N THR A 123 37.79 24.64 -36.79
CA THR A 123 38.67 24.45 -35.61
C THR A 123 39.06 22.99 -35.30
N GLN A 124 39.04 22.09 -36.30
CA GLN A 124 39.44 20.68 -36.12
C GLN A 124 40.47 20.13 -37.13
N GLN A 125 41.08 20.98 -37.97
CA GLN A 125 42.10 20.56 -38.95
C GLN A 125 43.50 21.20 -38.77
N GLN A 126 43.79 21.81 -37.61
CA GLN A 126 45.08 22.47 -37.34
C GLN A 126 45.80 22.01 -36.04
N ARG A 127 45.54 20.78 -35.56
CA ARG A 127 46.26 20.20 -34.39
C ARG A 127 46.91 18.84 -34.62
N SER A 128 47.10 18.45 -35.88
CA SER A 128 47.66 17.16 -36.29
C SER A 128 48.97 17.24 -37.08
N GLN A 129 49.63 18.42 -37.11
CA GLN A 129 50.91 18.63 -37.78
C GLN A 129 51.89 19.51 -36.99
N GLU A 130 52.11 19.23 -35.71
CA GLU A 130 53.24 19.83 -34.97
C GLU A 130 53.65 19.03 -33.72
N GLN A 131 54.25 17.84 -33.91
CA GLN A 131 55.13 17.16 -32.92
C GLN A 131 55.70 15.84 -33.48
N ALA A 132 56.63 15.95 -34.44
CA ALA A 132 57.40 14.81 -34.97
C ALA A 132 58.80 15.23 -35.45
N ALA A 133 59.54 15.98 -34.62
CA ALA A 133 60.92 16.39 -34.94
C ALA A 133 61.75 16.72 -33.68
N ALA A 134 62.30 15.70 -33.01
CA ALA A 134 63.57 15.76 -32.27
C ALA A 134 63.87 14.41 -31.60
N THR A 135 64.98 13.77 -31.97
CA THR A 135 65.61 12.66 -31.22
C THR A 135 67.12 12.87 -31.14
N SER A 136 67.77 12.21 -30.17
CA SER A 136 69.22 12.26 -29.82
C SER A 136 69.67 13.50 -29.01
N ALA A 137 70.53 13.40 -27.98
CA ALA A 137 71.10 12.24 -27.28
C ALA A 137 71.64 12.59 -25.88
N SER A 138 71.62 11.64 -24.93
CA SER A 138 72.72 11.32 -23.98
C SER A 138 72.37 10.16 -23.02
N THR A 139 73.39 9.42 -22.57
CA THR A 139 73.38 8.27 -21.62
C THR A 139 74.76 8.22 -20.93
N PRO A 140 75.00 7.42 -19.86
CA PRO A 140 74.14 6.83 -18.82
C PRO A 140 74.59 7.36 -17.40
N PRO A 141 74.51 6.68 -16.22
CA PRO A 141 74.87 5.28 -15.89
C PRO A 141 73.80 4.49 -15.12
N ALA A 142 74.07 3.20 -14.85
CA ALA A 142 73.21 2.30 -14.10
C ALA A 142 73.74 2.03 -12.67
N THR A 143 72.82 1.89 -11.71
CA THR A 143 73.07 1.27 -10.40
C THR A 143 71.92 0.34 -10.04
N SER A 144 72.26 -0.79 -9.41
CA SER A 144 71.37 -1.90 -9.10
C SER A 144 70.91 -1.87 -7.65
N GLU A 145 69.61 -1.78 -7.39
CA GLU A 145 69.03 -2.09 -6.09
C GLU A 145 67.78 -2.98 -6.23
N THR A 146 67.62 -3.90 -5.27
CA THR A 146 66.63 -4.98 -5.25
C THR A 146 65.22 -4.49 -4.92
N PRO A 147 64.15 -5.16 -5.42
CA PRO A 147 62.78 -4.82 -5.02
C PRO A 147 62.58 -5.15 -3.53
N SER A 148 62.33 -4.13 -2.72
CA SER A 148 61.98 -4.27 -1.31
C SER A 148 60.64 -5.00 -1.17
N THR A 149 60.62 -6.08 -0.39
CA THR A 149 59.42 -6.84 -0.03
C THR A 149 58.32 -5.96 0.56
N MET A 150 57.11 -6.08 0.02
CA MET A 150 55.91 -5.50 0.65
C MET A 150 55.71 -6.08 2.06
N PRO A 151 55.30 -5.27 3.05
CA PRO A 151 55.01 -5.76 4.40
C PRO A 151 53.77 -6.68 4.41
N PRO A 152 53.64 -7.57 5.41
CA PRO A 152 52.60 -8.58 5.43
C PRO A 152 51.19 -7.99 5.63
N LYS A 153 50.21 -8.67 5.04
CA LYS A 153 48.79 -8.30 4.89
C LYS A 153 47.98 -8.08 6.20
N GLN A 154 48.62 -8.10 7.36
CA GLN A 154 47.96 -7.91 8.66
C GLN A 154 47.84 -6.43 9.09
N GLN A 155 48.71 -5.52 8.64
CA GLN A 155 48.60 -4.10 8.99
C GLN A 155 47.51 -3.36 8.19
N GLN A 156 47.24 -3.76 6.94
CA GLN A 156 46.21 -3.14 6.10
C GLN A 156 44.78 -3.21 6.67
N ASN A 157 44.48 -4.16 7.56
CA ASN A 157 43.17 -4.25 8.22
C ASN A 157 43.00 -3.25 9.38
N ALA A 158 44.09 -2.77 10.00
CA ALA A 158 44.00 -1.72 11.00
C ALA A 158 43.84 -0.35 10.32
N ASP A 159 44.69 -0.08 9.32
CA ASP A 159 44.65 1.15 8.53
C ASP A 159 43.30 1.34 7.81
N SER A 160 42.62 0.26 7.41
CA SER A 160 41.30 0.35 6.76
C SER A 160 40.17 0.76 7.70
N VAL A 161 40.31 0.54 9.01
CA VAL A 161 39.32 0.94 10.03
C VAL A 161 39.57 2.38 10.48
N GLU A 162 40.82 2.79 10.69
CA GLU A 162 41.15 4.19 11.01
C GLU A 162 40.70 5.16 9.90
N ASN A 163 40.84 4.76 8.63
CA ASN A 163 40.37 5.57 7.51
C ASN A 163 38.83 5.72 7.44
N GLN A 164 38.03 4.93 8.16
CA GLN A 164 36.56 4.96 8.07
C GLN A 164 35.87 5.93 9.06
N VAL A 165 36.61 6.53 10.00
CA VAL A 165 36.05 7.35 11.08
C VAL A 165 36.27 8.85 10.84
N GLY A 166 35.17 9.59 10.67
CA GLY A 166 35.17 11.06 10.72
C GLY A 166 34.94 11.60 12.14
N SER A 167 34.93 12.92 12.29
CA SER A 167 34.57 13.60 13.56
C SER A 167 33.51 14.67 13.34
N ILE A 168 32.63 14.89 14.31
CA ILE A 168 31.61 15.94 14.20
C ILE A 168 32.25 17.34 14.29
N PHE A 169 31.98 18.18 13.29
CA PHE A 169 32.42 19.57 13.22
C PHE A 169 31.34 20.56 13.67
N SER A 170 30.07 20.31 13.31
CA SER A 170 28.94 21.19 13.66
C SER A 170 27.62 20.40 13.76
N ILE A 171 26.69 20.89 14.59
CA ILE A 171 25.37 20.26 14.85
C ILE A 171 24.30 21.35 14.74
N SER A 172 23.26 21.12 13.93
CA SER A 172 22.13 22.03 13.73
C SER A 172 20.82 21.23 13.67
N GLY A 173 20.27 20.93 14.86
CA GLY A 173 19.14 20.01 14.99
C GLY A 173 19.51 18.61 14.48
N PRO A 174 18.69 17.96 13.61
CA PRO A 174 18.99 16.65 13.05
C PRO A 174 20.01 16.68 11.90
N VAL A 175 20.49 17.86 11.50
CA VAL A 175 21.55 18.00 10.49
C VAL A 175 22.89 18.16 11.20
N ILE A 176 23.84 17.28 10.91
CA ILE A 176 25.18 17.24 11.48
C ILE A 176 26.19 17.38 10.35
N VAL A 177 27.23 18.19 10.54
CA VAL A 177 28.35 18.28 9.60
C VAL A 177 29.55 17.58 10.24
N ALA A 178 30.05 16.54 9.59
CA ALA A 178 31.24 15.81 9.99
C ALA A 178 32.41 16.15 9.07
N GLN A 179 33.61 16.25 9.62
CA GLN A 179 34.88 16.46 8.91
C GLN A 179 35.69 15.15 8.87
N ASN A 180 36.73 15.10 8.04
CA ASN A 180 37.53 13.90 7.75
C ASN A 180 36.71 12.76 7.10
N MET A 181 35.64 13.09 6.37
CA MET A 181 34.73 12.11 5.75
C MET A 181 35.12 11.74 4.32
N ILE A 182 36.43 11.75 4.01
CA ILE A 182 36.94 11.57 2.64
C ILE A 182 36.61 10.16 2.12
N GLY A 183 35.97 10.11 0.95
CA GLY A 183 35.50 8.87 0.32
C GLY A 183 34.17 8.34 0.86
N CYS A 184 33.39 9.15 1.59
CA CYS A 184 31.97 8.82 1.80
C CYS A 184 31.19 8.95 0.48
N ALA A 185 30.13 8.16 0.34
CA ALA A 185 29.23 8.23 -0.81
C ALA A 185 27.97 9.04 -0.51
N MET A 186 27.39 9.59 -1.56
CA MET A 186 26.07 10.23 -1.53
C MET A 186 25.01 9.19 -1.13
N TYR A 187 24.18 9.49 -0.12
CA TYR A 187 23.18 8.57 0.46
C TYR A 187 23.77 7.34 1.19
N GLU A 188 25.03 7.41 1.61
CA GLU A 188 25.65 6.41 2.48
C GLU A 188 25.12 6.52 3.91
N LEU A 189 24.87 5.39 4.56
CA LEU A 189 24.50 5.30 5.97
C LEU A 189 25.75 5.37 6.86
N CYS A 190 25.63 6.07 7.97
CA CYS A 190 26.70 6.25 8.96
C CYS A 190 26.14 6.15 10.38
N LYS A 191 27.00 5.78 11.33
CA LYS A 191 26.73 5.74 12.76
C LYS A 191 27.39 6.95 13.42
N VAL A 192 26.59 7.81 14.03
CA VAL A 192 26.99 9.14 14.50
C VAL A 192 26.99 9.19 16.03
N GLY A 193 28.08 9.69 16.60
CA GLY A 193 28.20 9.85 18.05
C GLY A 193 28.58 8.56 18.79
N HIS A 194 28.82 8.68 20.09
CA HIS A 194 29.08 7.53 20.96
C HIS A 194 27.87 6.58 21.05
N ASP A 195 26.65 7.12 20.98
CA ASP A 195 25.39 6.37 20.92
C ASP A 195 25.16 5.66 19.56
N GLN A 196 26.07 5.79 18.58
CA GLN A 196 25.96 5.17 17.23
C GLN A 196 24.65 5.47 16.48
N LEU A 197 24.10 6.69 16.63
CA LEU A 197 22.85 7.11 16.01
C LEU A 197 22.87 6.91 14.49
N VAL A 198 21.82 6.33 13.92
CA VAL A 198 21.73 6.09 12.48
C VAL A 198 21.54 7.41 11.73
N GLY A 199 22.36 7.68 10.72
CA GLY A 199 22.24 8.83 9.84
C GLY A 199 22.62 8.54 8.40
N GLU A 200 22.28 9.43 7.48
CA GLU A 200 22.56 9.32 6.04
C GLU A 200 23.27 10.57 5.52
N VAL A 201 24.30 10.40 4.70
CA VAL A 201 25.02 11.49 4.03
C VAL A 201 24.12 12.13 2.97
N ILE A 202 23.86 13.44 3.10
CA ILE A 202 22.96 14.22 2.23
C ILE A 202 23.65 15.33 1.41
N ARG A 203 24.88 15.74 1.78
CA ARG A 203 25.73 16.62 0.96
C ARG A 203 27.20 16.34 1.26
N ILE A 204 28.08 16.51 0.27
CA ILE A 204 29.52 16.34 0.43
C ILE A 204 30.21 17.61 -0.11
N GLU A 205 31.01 18.25 0.73
CA GLU A 205 31.77 19.47 0.45
C GLU A 205 33.24 19.23 0.83
N ALA A 206 34.03 18.78 -0.14
CA ALA A 206 35.44 18.39 0.02
C ALA A 206 35.68 17.33 1.12
N ASP A 207 36.24 17.71 2.26
CA ASP A 207 36.52 16.85 3.41
C ASP A 207 35.32 16.71 4.37
N LYS A 208 34.29 17.53 4.18
CA LYS A 208 33.11 17.61 5.04
C LYS A 208 31.90 16.92 4.41
N ALA A 209 31.17 16.17 5.23
CA ALA A 209 29.90 15.56 4.87
C ALA A 209 28.79 16.13 5.76
N THR A 210 27.73 16.62 5.13
CA THR A 210 26.46 16.93 5.80
C THR A 210 25.65 15.64 5.90
N ILE A 211 25.28 15.29 7.12
CA ILE A 211 24.60 14.05 7.51
C ILE A 211 23.25 14.43 8.10
N GLN A 212 22.22 13.70 7.69
CA GLN A 212 20.88 13.74 8.29
C GLN A 212 20.72 12.58 9.25
N VAL A 213 20.48 12.86 10.52
CA VAL A 213 20.30 11.82 11.54
C VAL A 213 18.82 11.39 11.58
N TYR A 214 18.60 10.07 11.61
CA TYR A 214 17.29 9.42 11.70
C TYR A 214 16.73 9.36 13.12
N GLU A 215 17.55 9.71 14.10
CA GLU A 215 17.26 9.76 15.53
C GLU A 215 17.35 11.18 16.11
N GLU A 216 17.03 11.33 17.39
CA GLU A 216 17.20 12.60 18.11
C GLU A 216 18.68 12.86 18.44
N THR A 217 19.20 14.00 17.99
CA THR A 217 20.61 14.40 18.15
C THR A 217 20.94 15.04 19.51
N ALA A 218 20.00 15.04 20.45
CA ALA A 218 20.18 15.68 21.76
C ALA A 218 21.27 14.98 22.59
N GLY A 219 22.33 15.70 22.95
CA GLY A 219 23.46 15.17 23.72
C GLY A 219 24.63 14.63 22.89
N VAL A 220 24.53 14.65 21.55
CA VAL A 220 25.69 14.51 20.66
C VAL A 220 26.57 15.76 20.77
N THR A 221 27.89 15.60 20.84
CA THR A 221 28.84 16.71 20.99
C THR A 221 29.79 16.90 19.79
N VAL A 222 30.40 18.07 19.71
CA VAL A 222 31.43 18.37 18.69
C VAL A 222 32.70 17.60 19.04
N GLY A 223 33.27 16.89 18.06
CA GLY A 223 34.40 15.99 18.25
C GLY A 223 34.02 14.51 18.36
N ASP A 224 32.74 14.17 18.56
CA ASP A 224 32.30 12.77 18.61
C ASP A 224 32.61 12.03 17.29
N PRO A 225 32.88 10.71 17.32
CA PRO A 225 33.19 9.95 16.12
C PRO A 225 31.98 9.76 15.21
N VAL A 226 32.25 9.63 13.91
CA VAL A 226 31.28 9.25 12.88
C VAL A 226 31.82 8.08 12.07
N THR A 227 31.22 6.90 12.23
CA THR A 227 31.66 5.67 11.55
C THR A 227 30.86 5.48 10.27
N ARG A 228 31.55 5.28 9.15
CA ARG A 228 30.97 4.99 7.84
C ARG A 228 30.61 3.51 7.69
N THR A 229 29.57 3.20 6.92
CA THR A 229 29.16 1.80 6.66
C THR A 229 29.46 1.32 5.24
N GLY A 230 29.77 2.22 4.32
CA GLY A 230 29.99 1.91 2.90
C GLY A 230 28.73 1.47 2.14
N LYS A 231 27.55 1.47 2.78
CA LYS A 231 26.27 1.04 2.21
C LYS A 231 25.23 2.16 2.31
N PRO A 232 24.29 2.27 1.35
CA PRO A 232 23.11 3.12 1.51
C PRO A 232 22.08 2.49 2.46
N LEU A 233 21.11 3.29 2.92
CA LEU A 233 19.96 2.79 3.69
C LEU A 233 19.28 1.63 2.94
N SER A 234 19.31 0.45 3.56
CA SER A 234 18.87 -0.82 2.98
C SER A 234 18.00 -1.57 3.99
N VAL A 235 17.05 -2.34 3.47
CA VAL A 235 16.10 -3.14 4.26
C VAL A 235 16.42 -4.63 4.15
N GLU A 236 16.30 -5.36 5.26
CA GLU A 236 16.35 -6.83 5.27
C GLU A 236 15.03 -7.37 4.69
N LEU A 237 15.09 -8.19 3.65
CA LEU A 237 13.93 -8.78 2.99
C LEU A 237 14.00 -10.30 3.07
N GLY A 238 13.01 -10.95 3.68
CA GLY A 238 12.98 -12.40 3.91
C GLY A 238 11.75 -12.86 4.69
N PRO A 239 11.71 -14.12 5.14
CA PRO A 239 10.64 -14.64 6.01
C PRO A 239 10.72 -14.03 7.41
N GLY A 240 9.58 -13.65 7.98
CA GLY A 240 9.45 -12.89 9.24
C GLY A 240 9.04 -11.43 9.06
N LEU A 241 8.75 -10.99 7.82
CA LEU A 241 8.21 -9.65 7.54
C LEU A 241 6.70 -9.54 7.79
N MET A 242 5.96 -10.66 7.78
CA MET A 242 4.53 -10.65 8.09
C MET A 242 4.30 -10.65 9.60
N GLU A 243 3.14 -10.14 10.03
CA GLU A 243 2.74 -10.03 11.45
C GLU A 243 3.62 -9.06 12.28
N THR A 244 4.76 -8.60 11.77
CA THR A 244 5.65 -7.66 12.45
C THR A 244 5.28 -6.20 12.22
N ILE A 245 5.71 -5.37 13.19
CA ILE A 245 5.49 -3.93 13.19
C ILE A 245 6.86 -3.25 13.27
N TYR A 246 7.16 -2.44 12.26
CA TYR A 246 8.44 -1.77 12.06
C TYR A 246 8.37 -0.27 12.35
N ASP A 247 9.49 0.33 12.75
CA ASP A 247 9.70 1.78 12.68
C ASP A 247 10.08 2.24 11.26
N GLY A 248 10.33 3.54 11.08
CA GLY A 248 10.68 4.11 9.77
C GLY A 248 11.98 3.60 9.15
N ILE A 249 12.89 3.02 9.94
CA ILE A 249 14.16 2.42 9.50
C ILE A 249 14.18 0.90 9.65
N GLN A 250 13.00 0.27 9.71
CA GLN A 250 12.81 -1.18 9.75
C GLN A 250 13.32 -1.90 11.02
N ARG A 251 13.30 -1.25 12.19
CA ARG A 251 13.50 -1.95 13.48
C ARG A 251 12.17 -2.46 14.04
N PRO A 252 12.08 -3.69 14.56
CA PRO A 252 10.82 -4.24 15.06
C PRO A 252 10.46 -3.62 16.42
N LEU A 253 9.31 -2.94 16.51
CA LEU A 253 8.90 -2.24 17.74
C LEU A 253 8.74 -3.20 18.94
N LYS A 254 8.31 -4.43 18.68
CA LYS A 254 8.23 -5.47 19.71
C LYS A 254 9.62 -5.89 20.22
N GLY A 255 10.58 -6.09 19.33
CA GLY A 255 11.97 -6.42 19.71
C GLY A 255 12.61 -5.31 20.55
N ILE A 256 12.42 -4.03 20.15
CA ILE A 256 12.85 -2.87 20.94
C ILE A 256 12.23 -2.88 22.34
N SER A 257 10.92 -3.17 22.46
CA SER A 257 10.22 -3.24 23.75
C SER A 257 10.75 -4.38 24.63
N ASP A 258 10.96 -5.57 24.05
CA ASP A 258 11.40 -6.77 24.77
C ASP A 258 12.85 -6.65 25.27
N GLU A 259 13.74 -6.01 24.49
CA GLU A 259 15.14 -5.76 24.85
C GLU A 259 15.28 -4.60 25.85
N SER A 260 14.67 -3.44 25.57
CA SER A 260 14.80 -2.25 26.42
C SER A 260 13.97 -2.33 27.72
N LYS A 261 12.94 -3.17 27.76
CA LYS A 261 11.94 -3.29 28.85
C LYS A 261 11.34 -1.94 29.25
N SER A 262 11.20 -1.05 28.27
CA SER A 262 10.77 0.34 28.41
C SER A 262 9.60 0.62 27.45
N ILE A 263 8.74 1.58 27.84
CA ILE A 263 7.71 2.14 26.96
C ILE A 263 8.27 3.17 25.96
N TYR A 264 9.51 3.61 26.17
CA TYR A 264 10.21 4.56 25.31
C TYR A 264 11.27 3.84 24.50
N ILE A 265 11.37 4.17 23.21
CA ILE A 265 12.44 3.71 22.32
C ILE A 265 13.74 4.41 22.77
N PRO A 266 14.76 3.66 23.24
CA PRO A 266 16.06 4.25 23.55
C PRO A 266 16.79 4.63 22.25
N ARG A 267 17.63 5.65 22.33
CA ARG A 267 18.47 6.11 21.21
C ARG A 267 19.63 5.14 20.99
N GLY A 268 20.08 5.01 19.75
CA GLY A 268 21.22 4.16 19.40
C GLY A 268 20.94 2.66 19.44
N ILE A 269 19.67 2.24 19.60
CA ILE A 269 19.32 0.82 19.69
C ILE A 269 19.37 0.17 18.30
N ASP A 270 20.20 -0.87 18.19
CA ASP A 270 20.51 -1.59 16.96
C ASP A 270 19.95 -3.02 17.06
N VAL A 271 18.64 -3.14 16.80
CA VAL A 271 17.90 -4.42 16.82
C VAL A 271 17.77 -4.95 15.39
N PRO A 272 18.12 -6.23 15.11
CA PRO A 272 17.91 -6.83 13.78
C PRO A 272 16.47 -6.71 13.28
N SER A 273 16.29 -6.45 11.97
CA SER A 273 14.96 -6.31 11.37
C SER A 273 14.20 -7.64 11.31
N LEU A 274 14.91 -8.75 11.10
CA LEU A 274 14.35 -10.11 11.13
C LEU A 274 14.86 -10.90 12.35
N ASP A 275 13.98 -11.72 12.93
CA ASP A 275 14.32 -12.59 14.06
C ASP A 275 15.32 -13.68 13.63
N ARG A 276 16.54 -13.62 14.18
CA ARG A 276 17.63 -14.56 13.89
C ARG A 276 17.55 -15.85 14.70
N THR A 277 16.67 -15.93 15.70
CA THR A 277 16.47 -17.10 16.57
C THR A 277 15.38 -18.03 16.04
N ARG A 278 14.34 -17.48 15.40
CA ARG A 278 13.24 -18.24 14.81
C ARG A 278 13.75 -19.12 13.65
N GLN A 279 13.37 -20.39 13.70
CA GLN A 279 13.62 -21.36 12.64
C GLN A 279 12.40 -21.49 11.73
N TRP A 280 12.66 -21.67 10.44
CA TRP A 280 11.66 -21.77 9.39
C TRP A 280 11.81 -23.09 8.62
N GLU A 281 10.70 -23.77 8.33
CA GLU A 281 10.72 -24.97 7.48
C GLU A 281 10.89 -24.54 6.01
N PHE A 282 12.06 -24.83 5.46
CA PHE A 282 12.41 -24.53 4.07
C PHE A 282 12.26 -25.78 3.21
N THR A 283 11.61 -25.61 2.06
CA THR A 283 11.47 -26.62 1.01
C THR A 283 12.16 -26.12 -0.28
N PRO A 284 13.22 -26.78 -0.77
CA PRO A 284 13.88 -26.38 -2.02
C PRO A 284 12.96 -26.58 -3.23
N THR A 285 13.12 -25.75 -4.25
CA THR A 285 12.37 -25.87 -5.51
C THR A 285 12.70 -27.21 -6.21
N PRO A 286 11.71 -28.07 -6.52
CA PRO A 286 11.96 -29.45 -6.99
C PRO A 286 12.65 -29.54 -8.36
N ASN A 287 12.66 -28.43 -9.12
CA ASN A 287 13.21 -28.36 -10.47
C ASN A 287 14.67 -27.88 -10.52
N MET A 288 15.29 -27.52 -9.39
CA MET A 288 16.68 -27.04 -9.31
C MET A 288 17.62 -28.08 -8.69
N LYS A 289 18.82 -28.20 -9.25
CA LYS A 289 19.89 -29.12 -8.84
C LYS A 289 21.24 -28.42 -8.78
N GLU A 290 22.18 -29.04 -8.09
CA GLU A 290 23.58 -28.65 -8.13
C GLU A 290 24.11 -28.83 -9.56
N GLY A 291 24.79 -27.79 -10.08
CA GLY A 291 25.21 -27.68 -11.48
C GLY A 291 24.26 -26.89 -12.39
N ASP A 292 23.04 -26.57 -11.95
CA ASP A 292 22.13 -25.73 -12.74
C ASP A 292 22.53 -24.25 -12.69
N HIS A 293 22.23 -23.51 -13.77
CA HIS A 293 22.40 -22.06 -13.81
C HIS A 293 21.22 -21.34 -13.15
N ILE A 294 21.53 -20.31 -12.35
CA ILE A 294 20.57 -19.48 -11.63
C ILE A 294 20.85 -17.99 -11.89
N THR A 295 19.79 -17.19 -11.98
CA THR A 295 19.82 -15.73 -12.15
C THR A 295 19.02 -14.99 -11.07
N GLY A 296 19.23 -13.68 -10.97
CA GLY A 296 18.58 -12.83 -9.98
C GLY A 296 17.06 -12.82 -10.16
N GLY A 297 16.33 -13.04 -9.07
CA GLY A 297 14.88 -13.21 -9.07
C GLY A 297 14.40 -14.67 -9.22
N ASP A 298 15.29 -15.64 -9.46
CA ASP A 298 14.91 -17.05 -9.47
C ASP A 298 14.47 -17.53 -8.08
N CYS A 299 13.40 -18.32 -8.02
CA CYS A 299 12.88 -18.89 -6.77
C CYS A 299 13.55 -20.24 -6.47
N PHE A 300 14.52 -20.26 -5.55
CA PHE A 300 15.28 -21.47 -5.22
C PHE A 300 14.68 -22.31 -4.07
N GLY A 301 13.68 -21.76 -3.35
CA GLY A 301 12.84 -22.53 -2.45
C GLY A 301 11.69 -21.73 -1.85
N THR A 302 10.87 -22.41 -1.05
CA THR A 302 9.71 -21.85 -0.36
C THR A 302 9.80 -22.09 1.15
N VAL A 303 9.30 -21.12 1.91
CA VAL A 303 9.14 -21.19 3.36
C VAL A 303 7.66 -21.07 3.69
N TRP A 304 7.19 -21.84 4.66
CA TRP A 304 5.87 -21.62 5.26
C TRP A 304 6.00 -20.52 6.32
N GLU A 305 5.38 -19.36 6.08
CA GLU A 305 5.41 -18.24 7.04
C GLU A 305 4.18 -18.24 7.95
N ASN A 306 2.99 -18.21 7.34
CA ASN A 306 1.69 -18.03 8.02
C ASN A 306 0.57 -18.86 7.36
N SER A 307 -0.58 -18.99 8.04
CA SER A 307 -1.79 -19.62 7.47
C SER A 307 -2.20 -19.04 6.10
N LEU A 308 -2.15 -17.70 5.98
CA LEU A 308 -2.54 -16.95 4.78
C LEU A 308 -1.41 -16.86 3.75
N LEU A 309 -0.15 -16.90 4.19
CA LEU A 309 1.03 -16.94 3.32
C LEU A 309 1.75 -18.29 3.49
N ASN A 310 1.13 -19.30 2.90
CA ASN A 310 1.60 -20.68 2.87
C ASN A 310 2.91 -20.87 2.07
N GLU A 311 3.09 -20.08 1.01
CA GLU A 311 4.27 -20.06 0.14
C GLU A 311 4.95 -18.69 0.18
N HIS A 312 5.84 -18.45 1.14
CA HIS A 312 6.82 -17.37 1.04
C HIS A 312 7.95 -17.83 0.10
N ARG A 313 8.12 -17.16 -1.03
CA ARG A 313 9.09 -17.54 -2.06
C ARG A 313 10.44 -16.88 -1.82
N ILE A 314 11.47 -17.69 -1.59
CA ILE A 314 12.84 -17.21 -1.38
C ILE A 314 13.49 -17.01 -2.75
N LEU A 315 13.77 -15.74 -3.07
CA LEU A 315 14.29 -15.31 -4.37
C LEU A 315 15.79 -15.04 -4.28
N LEU A 316 16.55 -15.41 -5.31
CA LEU A 316 17.95 -15.00 -5.41
C LEU A 316 18.04 -13.46 -5.58
N PRO A 317 18.98 -12.75 -4.92
CA PRO A 317 19.09 -11.30 -5.04
C PRO A 317 19.24 -10.83 -6.51
N PRO A 318 18.59 -9.74 -6.95
CA PRO A 318 18.53 -9.35 -8.36
C PRO A 318 19.86 -9.15 -9.11
N ARG A 319 20.96 -8.92 -8.39
CA ARG A 319 22.31 -8.73 -8.98
C ARG A 319 23.15 -10.01 -9.02
N ALA A 320 22.68 -11.08 -8.39
CA ALA A 320 23.37 -12.36 -8.34
C ALA A 320 23.02 -13.21 -9.57
N ARG A 321 24.00 -13.97 -10.05
CA ARG A 321 23.86 -14.95 -11.14
C ARG A 321 25.02 -15.94 -11.04
N GLY A 322 24.87 -17.15 -11.58
CA GLY A 322 25.95 -18.12 -11.66
C GLY A 322 25.44 -19.56 -11.71
N THR A 323 26.28 -20.50 -11.28
CA THR A 323 25.97 -21.94 -11.25
C THR A 323 25.88 -22.40 -9.80
N ILE A 324 24.85 -23.18 -9.44
CA ILE A 324 24.66 -23.67 -8.07
C ILE A 324 25.74 -24.71 -7.74
N THR A 325 26.55 -24.46 -6.71
CA THR A 325 27.56 -25.43 -6.21
C THR A 325 27.09 -26.22 -5.00
N ARG A 326 26.20 -25.65 -4.19
CA ARG A 326 25.63 -26.28 -2.99
C ARG A 326 24.15 -25.92 -2.90
N MET A 327 23.28 -26.93 -2.96
CA MET A 327 21.84 -26.74 -2.82
C MET A 327 21.37 -27.09 -1.39
N PRO A 328 20.53 -26.27 -0.74
CA PRO A 328 19.96 -26.63 0.55
C PRO A 328 19.02 -27.83 0.47
N LYS A 329 19.02 -28.63 1.54
CA LYS A 329 18.08 -29.75 1.72
C LYS A 329 16.78 -29.23 2.31
N LYS A 330 15.71 -30.04 2.28
CA LYS A 330 14.51 -29.74 3.06
C LYS A 330 14.85 -29.84 4.55
N GLY A 331 14.50 -28.82 5.35
CA GLY A 331 14.79 -28.79 6.77
C GLY A 331 14.45 -27.46 7.44
N SER A 332 14.69 -27.37 8.74
CA SER A 332 14.53 -26.14 9.53
C SER A 332 15.85 -25.37 9.57
N TYR A 333 15.81 -24.07 9.25
CA TYR A 333 16.98 -23.18 9.23
C TYR A 333 16.61 -21.81 9.80
N THR A 334 17.59 -21.04 10.27
CA THR A 334 17.38 -19.62 10.65
C THR A 334 17.56 -18.70 9.43
N VAL A 335 17.01 -17.48 9.52
CA VAL A 335 17.00 -16.50 8.42
C VAL A 335 18.41 -16.12 7.92
N ASP A 336 19.35 -15.98 8.85
CA ASP A 336 20.76 -15.61 8.61
C ASP A 336 21.62 -16.81 8.13
N GLN A 337 21.10 -18.04 8.22
CA GLN A 337 21.87 -19.23 7.85
C GLN A 337 22.09 -19.29 6.33
N LYS A 338 23.36 -19.41 5.94
CA LYS A 338 23.78 -19.47 4.53
C LYS A 338 23.46 -20.83 3.92
N ILE A 339 22.36 -20.88 3.16
CA ILE A 339 21.77 -22.10 2.64
C ILE A 339 22.21 -22.44 1.21
N LEU A 340 22.43 -21.44 0.36
CA LEU A 340 22.75 -21.60 -1.07
C LEU A 340 24.19 -21.13 -1.35
N GLU A 341 24.92 -21.85 -2.19
CA GLU A 341 26.23 -21.43 -2.72
C GLU A 341 26.17 -21.39 -4.24
N VAL A 342 26.61 -20.27 -4.83
CA VAL A 342 26.61 -20.02 -6.27
C VAL A 342 28.01 -19.58 -6.71
N GLU A 343 28.53 -20.19 -7.76
CA GLU A 343 29.81 -19.84 -8.36
C GLU A 343 29.61 -19.00 -9.63
N PHE A 344 30.34 -17.89 -9.73
CA PHE A 344 30.33 -17.01 -10.89
C PHE A 344 31.74 -16.48 -11.15
N GLU A 345 32.24 -16.68 -12.38
CA GLU A 345 33.59 -16.25 -12.80
C GLU A 345 34.74 -16.73 -11.86
N GLY A 346 34.54 -17.87 -11.18
CA GLY A 346 35.48 -18.46 -10.21
C GLY A 346 35.34 -17.92 -8.78
N GLU A 347 34.47 -16.93 -8.53
CA GLU A 347 34.10 -16.51 -7.18
C GLU A 347 32.89 -17.29 -6.68
N LYS A 348 33.03 -17.91 -5.50
CA LYS A 348 31.94 -18.57 -4.78
C LYS A 348 31.27 -17.59 -3.81
N LYS A 349 29.97 -17.37 -3.99
CA LYS A 349 29.15 -16.49 -3.14
C LYS A 349 28.05 -17.29 -2.46
N GLU A 350 27.90 -17.07 -1.17
CA GLU A 350 26.90 -17.73 -0.33
C GLU A 350 25.72 -16.80 -0.06
N TYR A 351 24.51 -17.36 -0.07
CA TYR A 351 23.25 -16.66 0.16
C TYR A 351 22.44 -17.32 1.28
N SER A 352 21.81 -16.51 2.14
CA SER A 352 20.88 -16.93 3.17
C SER A 352 19.41 -16.79 2.70
N MET A 353 18.43 -16.90 3.60
CA MET A 353 17.02 -16.69 3.24
C MET A 353 16.63 -15.22 3.12
N MET A 354 17.42 -14.33 3.70
CA MET A 354 17.25 -12.89 3.58
C MET A 354 18.26 -12.26 2.63
N HIS A 355 17.88 -11.12 2.05
CA HIS A 355 18.84 -10.22 1.41
C HIS A 355 18.57 -8.78 1.79
N GLU A 356 19.64 -7.98 1.82
CA GLU A 356 19.54 -6.52 1.92
C GLU A 356 19.15 -5.92 0.56
N TRP A 357 18.28 -4.91 0.55
CA TRP A 357 18.02 -4.10 -0.65
C TRP A 357 17.92 -2.60 -0.35
N PRO A 358 18.59 -1.71 -1.13
CA PRO A 358 18.55 -0.27 -0.90
C PRO A 358 17.16 0.35 -1.17
N VAL A 359 16.59 1.06 -0.19
CA VAL A 359 15.19 1.52 -0.23
C VAL A 359 14.92 2.57 -1.31
N ARG A 360 15.95 3.35 -1.68
CA ARG A 360 15.88 4.40 -2.70
C ARG A 360 15.95 3.86 -4.13
N VAL A 361 16.29 2.57 -4.33
CA VAL A 361 16.38 1.95 -5.67
C VAL A 361 15.16 1.05 -5.88
N PRO A 362 14.32 1.27 -6.90
CA PRO A 362 13.21 0.38 -7.20
C PRO A 362 13.71 -1.01 -7.55
N ARG A 363 13.02 -2.05 -7.08
CA ARG A 363 13.37 -3.44 -7.39
C ARG A 363 13.14 -3.73 -8.88
N PRO A 364 14.16 -4.25 -9.61
CA PRO A 364 14.09 -4.47 -11.05
C PRO A 364 13.05 -5.52 -11.43
N VAL A 365 12.44 -5.34 -12.60
CA VAL A 365 11.37 -6.18 -13.17
C VAL A 365 11.70 -6.53 -14.62
N THR A 366 11.09 -7.56 -15.16
CA THR A 366 11.28 -7.96 -16.55
C THR A 366 10.54 -6.99 -17.48
N ASP A 367 9.23 -6.86 -17.30
CA ASP A 367 8.35 -6.01 -18.11
C ASP A 367 7.26 -5.36 -17.24
N LYS A 368 6.88 -4.12 -17.56
CA LYS A 368 5.66 -3.48 -17.03
C LYS A 368 4.46 -3.84 -17.91
N LEU A 369 3.36 -4.27 -17.29
CA LEU A 369 2.11 -4.65 -17.97
C LEU A 369 1.01 -3.61 -17.72
N SER A 370 0.05 -3.52 -18.65
CA SER A 370 -1.22 -2.82 -18.41
C SER A 370 -2.14 -3.67 -17.53
N SER A 371 -2.75 -3.05 -16.52
CA SER A 371 -3.63 -3.71 -15.55
C SER A 371 -5.07 -3.78 -16.03
N GLN A 372 -5.56 -4.99 -16.31
CA GLN A 372 -6.95 -5.26 -16.71
C GLN A 372 -7.84 -5.77 -15.57
N GLU A 373 -7.29 -6.01 -14.37
CA GLU A 373 -8.04 -6.52 -13.22
C GLU A 373 -8.43 -5.38 -12.27
N PRO A 374 -9.70 -5.28 -11.83
CA PRO A 374 -10.14 -4.22 -10.93
C PRO A 374 -9.59 -4.41 -9.52
N PHE A 375 -9.26 -3.30 -8.88
CA PHE A 375 -8.99 -3.25 -7.45
C PHE A 375 -10.32 -3.09 -6.72
N VAL A 376 -10.88 -4.21 -6.29
CA VAL A 376 -12.15 -4.25 -5.54
C VAL A 376 -11.84 -3.85 -4.10
N VAL A 377 -12.55 -2.84 -3.59
CA VAL A 377 -12.43 -2.33 -2.21
C VAL A 377 -13.62 -2.78 -1.34
N GLY A 378 -14.72 -3.20 -1.96
CA GLY A 378 -15.96 -3.57 -1.28
C GLY A 378 -16.85 -2.38 -0.91
N GLN A 379 -16.58 -1.20 -1.48
CA GLN A 379 -17.33 0.04 -1.23
C GLN A 379 -18.00 0.47 -2.53
N ARG A 380 -19.34 0.51 -2.54
CA ARG A 380 -20.16 0.69 -3.75
C ARG A 380 -19.76 1.89 -4.60
N VAL A 381 -19.56 3.04 -3.97
CA VAL A 381 -19.15 4.28 -4.66
C VAL A 381 -17.72 4.21 -5.24
N LEU A 382 -16.81 3.50 -4.58
CA LEU A 382 -15.42 3.33 -5.06
C LEU A 382 -15.37 2.35 -6.22
N ASP A 383 -16.02 1.20 -6.09
CA ASP A 383 -15.96 0.12 -7.07
C ASP A 383 -16.84 0.38 -8.31
N ALA A 384 -17.91 1.19 -8.19
CA ALA A 384 -18.80 1.52 -9.31
C ALA A 384 -18.46 2.85 -10.02
N LEU A 385 -18.26 3.95 -9.29
CA LEU A 385 -18.11 5.28 -9.91
C LEU A 385 -16.64 5.65 -10.17
N PHE A 386 -15.72 5.22 -9.30
CA PHE A 386 -14.32 5.62 -9.34
C PHE A 386 -13.35 4.43 -9.23
N PRO A 387 -13.52 3.36 -10.04
CA PRO A 387 -12.81 2.10 -9.85
C PRO A 387 -11.30 2.25 -10.00
N GLY A 388 -10.57 1.53 -9.14
CA GLY A 388 -9.13 1.32 -9.26
C GLY A 388 -8.80 0.04 -10.03
N VAL A 389 -7.52 -0.16 -10.36
CA VAL A 389 -6.98 -1.40 -10.95
C VAL A 389 -5.90 -1.98 -10.06
N GLN A 390 -5.70 -3.30 -10.08
CA GLN A 390 -4.58 -3.92 -9.39
C GLN A 390 -3.26 -3.47 -10.03
N GLY A 391 -2.38 -2.84 -9.26
CA GLY A 391 -1.21 -2.13 -9.79
C GLY A 391 -1.45 -0.65 -10.09
N GLY A 392 -2.63 -0.11 -9.76
CA GLY A 392 -2.99 1.29 -10.03
C GLY A 392 -2.52 2.28 -8.96
N THR A 393 -2.60 3.57 -9.28
CA THR A 393 -2.33 4.67 -8.35
C THR A 393 -3.61 5.40 -7.95
N VAL A 394 -3.86 5.47 -6.65
CA VAL A 394 -5.05 6.08 -6.04
C VAL A 394 -4.64 7.15 -5.04
N CYS A 395 -5.29 8.31 -5.11
CA CYS A 395 -5.18 9.38 -4.12
C CYS A 395 -6.49 9.56 -3.35
N ILE A 396 -6.40 9.62 -2.03
CA ILE A 396 -7.50 9.96 -1.11
C ILE A 396 -7.18 11.27 -0.42
N PRO A 397 -7.48 12.44 -1.01
CA PRO A 397 -7.38 13.69 -0.29
C PRO A 397 -8.56 13.85 0.67
N GLY A 398 -8.36 14.65 1.70
CA GLY A 398 -9.47 15.14 2.52
C GLY A 398 -8.98 15.83 3.77
N ALA A 399 -9.81 16.71 4.33
CA ALA A 399 -9.53 17.31 5.63
C ALA A 399 -9.48 16.23 6.75
N PHE A 400 -8.88 16.57 7.88
CA PHE A 400 -8.91 15.71 9.07
C PHE A 400 -10.35 15.39 9.49
N GLY A 401 -10.60 14.14 9.90
CA GLY A 401 -11.93 13.67 10.33
C GLY A 401 -12.93 13.36 9.21
N CYS A 402 -12.55 13.42 7.92
CA CYS A 402 -13.48 13.09 6.82
C CYS A 402 -13.67 11.57 6.60
N GLY A 403 -12.86 10.71 7.24
CA GLY A 403 -12.94 9.25 7.10
C GLY A 403 -11.82 8.58 6.31
N LYS A 404 -10.69 9.27 6.04
CA LYS A 404 -9.53 8.70 5.33
C LYS A 404 -9.07 7.36 5.91
N THR A 405 -8.79 7.32 7.22
CA THR A 405 -8.32 6.11 7.92
C THR A 405 -9.38 5.00 7.94
N VAL A 406 -10.67 5.33 7.91
CA VAL A 406 -11.77 4.34 7.81
C VAL A 406 -11.78 3.71 6.41
N ILE A 407 -11.67 4.51 5.34
CA ILE A 407 -11.55 3.98 3.97
C ILE A 407 -10.27 3.15 3.84
N SER A 408 -9.16 3.62 4.40
CA SER A 408 -7.92 2.85 4.49
C SER A 408 -8.16 1.49 5.16
N GLN A 409 -8.72 1.46 6.36
CA GLN A 409 -9.02 0.22 7.09
C GLN A 409 -9.93 -0.72 6.27
N SER A 410 -10.94 -0.20 5.58
CA SER A 410 -11.78 -0.98 4.65
C SER A 410 -10.98 -1.56 3.48
N VAL A 411 -10.07 -0.79 2.87
CA VAL A 411 -9.15 -1.27 1.82
C VAL A 411 -8.28 -2.40 2.37
N SER A 412 -7.72 -2.30 3.58
CA SER A 412 -6.94 -3.39 4.18
C SER A 412 -7.78 -4.66 4.37
N LYS A 413 -8.99 -4.52 4.92
CA LYS A 413 -9.92 -5.64 5.21
C LYS A 413 -10.39 -6.35 3.95
N PHE A 414 -10.93 -5.59 3.01
CA PHE A 414 -11.81 -6.13 1.97
C PHE A 414 -11.19 -6.13 0.57
N SER A 415 -9.97 -5.61 0.41
CA SER A 415 -9.33 -5.63 -0.91
C SER A 415 -9.03 -7.05 -1.38
N ASN A 416 -9.15 -7.23 -2.70
CA ASN A 416 -8.75 -8.44 -3.42
C ASN A 416 -7.22 -8.59 -3.58
N SER A 417 -6.44 -8.06 -2.63
CA SER A 417 -4.98 -8.19 -2.55
C SER A 417 -4.59 -9.33 -1.61
N ASP A 418 -3.52 -10.05 -1.98
CA ASP A 418 -2.93 -11.11 -1.15
C ASP A 418 -2.32 -10.53 0.12
N ILE A 419 -1.68 -9.36 0.00
CA ILE A 419 -0.79 -8.76 0.99
C ILE A 419 -1.07 -7.27 1.12
N ILE A 420 -1.08 -6.77 2.36
CA ILE A 420 -1.24 -5.36 2.69
C ILE A 420 0.07 -4.83 3.30
N VAL A 421 0.57 -3.69 2.81
CA VAL A 421 1.66 -2.95 3.45
C VAL A 421 1.13 -1.58 3.84
N TYR A 422 0.96 -1.34 5.14
CA TYR A 422 0.44 -0.07 5.65
C TYR A 422 1.57 0.74 6.28
N VAL A 423 1.77 1.95 5.77
CA VAL A 423 2.79 2.90 6.25
C VAL A 423 2.09 4.09 6.89
N GLY A 424 2.15 4.13 8.22
CA GLY A 424 1.83 5.31 9.02
C GLY A 424 2.98 6.29 8.98
N CYS A 425 2.85 7.40 8.26
CA CYS A 425 3.86 8.44 8.13
C CYS A 425 3.40 9.74 8.81
N GLY A 426 3.94 10.03 9.99
CA GLY A 426 3.70 11.28 10.71
C GLY A 426 2.31 11.42 11.33
N GLU A 427 1.55 10.33 11.46
CA GLU A 427 0.22 10.29 12.07
C GLU A 427 0.28 10.35 13.60
N ARG A 428 -0.85 10.65 14.25
CA ARG A 428 -0.88 10.76 15.71
C ARG A 428 -0.69 9.39 16.35
N GLY A 429 0.02 9.35 17.47
CA GLY A 429 0.24 8.10 18.23
C GLY A 429 -1.06 7.36 18.59
N ASN A 430 -2.15 8.11 18.85
CA ASN A 430 -3.47 7.52 19.13
C ASN A 430 -4.11 6.85 17.90
N GLU A 431 -3.99 7.46 16.71
CA GLU A 431 -4.52 6.90 15.45
C GLU A 431 -3.75 5.63 15.08
N MET A 432 -2.43 5.62 15.31
CA MET A 432 -1.61 4.42 15.14
C MET A 432 -1.92 3.34 16.19
N ALA A 433 -2.17 3.72 17.44
CA ALA A 433 -2.56 2.76 18.48
C ALA A 433 -3.93 2.12 18.21
N GLU A 434 -4.89 2.88 17.67
CA GLU A 434 -6.19 2.37 17.23
C GLU A 434 -6.01 1.33 16.10
N VAL A 435 -5.23 1.65 15.07
CA VAL A 435 -4.84 0.68 14.02
C VAL A 435 -4.20 -0.59 14.59
N LEU A 436 -3.28 -0.45 15.56
CA LEU A 436 -2.59 -1.58 16.18
C LEU A 436 -3.47 -2.43 17.12
N MET A 437 -4.54 -1.87 17.68
CA MET A 437 -5.52 -2.61 18.49
C MET A 437 -6.57 -3.30 17.62
N ASP A 438 -7.09 -2.60 16.60
CA ASP A 438 -8.12 -3.13 15.71
C ASP A 438 -7.59 -4.28 14.83
N PHE A 439 -6.40 -4.13 14.22
CA PHE A 439 -5.92 -5.07 13.20
C PHE A 439 -5.82 -6.52 13.70
N PRO A 440 -5.36 -6.83 14.93
CA PRO A 440 -5.40 -8.19 15.47
C PRO A 440 -6.81 -8.77 15.70
N GLU A 441 -7.81 -7.93 16.00
CA GLU A 441 -9.20 -8.38 16.23
C GLU A 441 -9.97 -8.66 14.93
N LEU A 442 -9.52 -8.06 13.83
CA LEU A 442 -10.15 -8.15 12.52
C LEU A 442 -9.81 -9.48 11.82
N THR A 443 -10.85 -10.28 11.59
CA THR A 443 -10.75 -11.56 10.87
C THR A 443 -11.32 -11.46 9.46
N ILE A 444 -10.71 -12.20 8.54
CA ILE A 444 -11.22 -12.46 7.20
C ILE A 444 -11.59 -13.94 7.09
N ASP A 445 -12.62 -14.27 6.32
CA ASP A 445 -12.94 -15.66 5.99
C ASP A 445 -12.21 -16.05 4.71
N VAL A 446 -11.31 -17.02 4.81
CA VAL A 446 -10.55 -17.59 3.70
C VAL A 446 -10.75 -19.10 3.73
N GLU A 447 -11.38 -19.65 2.69
CA GLU A 447 -11.70 -21.08 2.56
C GLU A 447 -12.57 -21.63 3.73
N GLY A 448 -13.45 -20.82 4.32
CA GLY A 448 -14.28 -21.22 5.47
C GLY A 448 -13.54 -21.15 6.81
N ARG A 449 -12.37 -20.50 6.85
CA ARG A 449 -11.55 -20.32 8.05
C ARG A 449 -11.39 -18.84 8.36
N LYS A 450 -11.76 -18.46 9.59
CA LYS A 450 -11.55 -17.10 10.11
C LYS A 450 -10.11 -16.93 10.57
N GLU A 451 -9.34 -16.15 9.83
CA GLU A 451 -7.94 -15.86 10.09
C GLU A 451 -7.74 -14.34 10.30
N PRO A 452 -6.88 -13.89 11.23
CA PRO A 452 -6.67 -12.47 11.48
C PRO A 452 -5.89 -11.80 10.33
N ILE A 453 -6.32 -10.61 9.94
CA ILE A 453 -5.72 -9.81 8.86
C ILE A 453 -4.22 -9.51 9.07
N MET A 454 -3.78 -9.46 10.33
CA MET A 454 -2.39 -9.20 10.69
C MET A 454 -1.41 -10.24 10.07
N LYS A 455 -1.85 -11.48 9.84
CA LYS A 455 -1.03 -12.53 9.20
C LYS A 455 -0.67 -12.27 7.73
N ARG A 456 -1.38 -11.36 7.05
CA ARG A 456 -1.10 -10.91 5.67
C ARG A 456 -0.68 -9.44 5.58
N THR A 457 -0.42 -8.80 6.72
CA THR A 457 -0.17 -7.37 6.81
C THR A 457 1.21 -7.10 7.39
N CYS A 458 1.97 -6.20 6.75
CA CYS A 458 3.19 -5.60 7.30
C CYS A 458 2.88 -4.14 7.68
N LEU A 459 3.15 -3.77 8.94
CA LEU A 459 2.88 -2.42 9.45
C LEU A 459 4.19 -1.66 9.66
N ILE A 460 4.30 -0.47 9.07
CA ILE A 460 5.40 0.47 9.31
C ILE A 460 4.82 1.68 10.02
N ALA A 461 5.07 1.77 11.33
CA ALA A 461 4.52 2.77 12.22
C ALA A 461 5.54 3.86 12.50
N ASN A 462 5.35 5.03 11.91
CA ASN A 462 6.18 6.20 12.15
C ASN A 462 5.32 7.40 12.61
N THR A 463 5.34 7.68 13.91
CA THR A 463 4.44 8.66 14.53
C THR A 463 4.89 10.11 14.33
N SER A 464 4.00 11.07 14.58
CA SER A 464 4.34 12.50 14.57
C SER A 464 5.44 12.90 15.57
N ASN A 465 5.69 12.10 16.61
CA ASN A 465 6.75 12.35 17.59
C ASN A 465 8.12 11.76 17.17
N MET A 466 8.14 10.88 16.17
CA MET A 466 9.39 10.33 15.64
C MET A 466 10.08 11.32 14.70
N PRO A 467 11.42 11.21 14.54
CA PRO A 467 12.21 12.17 13.79
C PRO A 467 11.78 12.36 12.34
N VAL A 468 11.97 13.58 11.86
CA VAL A 468 11.48 14.03 10.55
C VAL A 468 12.12 13.27 9.39
N ALA A 469 13.39 12.90 9.53
CA ALA A 469 14.10 12.04 8.57
C ALA A 469 13.42 10.67 8.43
N ALA A 470 13.00 10.06 9.55
CA ALA A 470 12.37 8.74 9.54
C ALA A 470 11.02 8.73 8.78
N ARG A 471 10.39 9.90 8.57
CA ARG A 471 9.19 10.07 7.71
C ARG A 471 9.50 9.90 6.23
N GLU A 472 10.64 10.40 5.76
CA GLU A 472 11.09 10.10 4.40
C GLU A 472 11.47 8.62 4.26
N ALA A 473 12.21 8.06 5.23
CA ALA A 473 12.60 6.65 5.21
C ALA A 473 11.39 5.70 5.21
N SER A 474 10.38 5.92 6.06
CA SER A 474 9.24 5.01 6.22
C SER A 474 8.49 4.74 4.92
N ILE A 475 8.35 5.76 4.06
CA ILE A 475 7.70 5.64 2.76
C ILE A 475 8.52 4.75 1.81
N TYR A 476 9.84 4.95 1.74
CA TYR A 476 10.73 4.13 0.90
C TYR A 476 10.88 2.69 1.42
N THR A 477 10.94 2.50 2.73
CA THR A 477 10.93 1.19 3.40
C THR A 477 9.68 0.42 2.97
N GLY A 478 8.49 1.01 3.11
CA GLY A 478 7.23 0.34 2.78
C GLY A 478 7.04 -0.01 1.31
N ILE A 479 7.38 0.89 0.38
CA ILE A 479 7.30 0.55 -1.05
C ILE A 479 8.31 -0.54 -1.43
N THR A 480 9.47 -0.60 -0.77
CA THR A 480 10.48 -1.64 -1.04
C THR A 480 10.03 -3.02 -0.51
N VAL A 481 9.34 -3.06 0.63
CA VAL A 481 8.66 -4.28 1.13
C VAL A 481 7.50 -4.68 0.21
N ALA A 482 6.71 -3.73 -0.30
CA ALA A 482 5.64 -4.02 -1.25
C ALA A 482 6.17 -4.57 -2.59
N GLU A 483 7.25 -3.98 -3.13
CA GLU A 483 7.94 -4.48 -4.32
C GLU A 483 8.57 -5.87 -4.10
N TYR A 484 9.03 -6.20 -2.88
CA TYR A 484 9.54 -7.52 -2.58
C TYR A 484 8.46 -8.61 -2.72
N PHE A 485 7.29 -8.37 -2.14
CA PHE A 485 6.16 -9.30 -2.25
C PHE A 485 5.57 -9.36 -3.68
N ARG A 486 5.59 -8.25 -4.41
CA ARG A 486 5.29 -8.20 -5.86
C ARG A 486 6.19 -9.16 -6.65
N ASP A 487 7.50 -9.16 -6.40
CA ASP A 487 8.46 -10.03 -7.11
C ASP A 487 8.24 -11.53 -6.85
N GLN A 488 7.57 -11.89 -5.74
CA GLN A 488 7.12 -13.26 -5.46
C GLN A 488 5.91 -13.69 -6.31
N GLY A 489 5.32 -12.76 -7.07
CA GLY A 489 4.10 -12.97 -7.86
C GLY A 489 2.82 -12.84 -7.05
N LYS A 490 2.79 -11.91 -6.08
CA LYS A 490 1.61 -11.58 -5.27
C LYS A 490 1.03 -10.23 -5.69
N ASN A 491 -0.26 -10.05 -5.43
CA ASN A 491 -0.96 -8.78 -5.56
C ASN A 491 -0.92 -8.03 -4.23
N VAL A 492 -0.22 -6.89 -4.20
CA VAL A 492 0.06 -6.12 -3.00
C VAL A 492 -0.67 -4.79 -3.04
N ALA A 493 -1.33 -4.42 -1.94
CA ALA A 493 -1.79 -3.04 -1.73
C ALA A 493 -0.88 -2.34 -0.72
N MET A 494 -0.20 -1.28 -1.18
CA MET A 494 0.54 -0.37 -0.31
C MET A 494 -0.36 0.82 0.04
N MET A 495 -0.38 1.18 1.31
CA MET A 495 -1.17 2.28 1.83
C MET A 495 -0.25 3.27 2.55
N ALA A 496 -0.29 4.54 2.14
CA ALA A 496 0.57 5.59 2.69
C ALA A 496 -0.28 6.66 3.38
N ASP A 497 -0.42 6.57 4.70
CA ASP A 497 -1.19 7.49 5.54
C ASP A 497 -0.23 8.26 6.48
N SER A 498 0.22 9.49 6.18
CA SER A 498 -0.14 10.31 5.02
C SER A 498 1.05 10.91 4.27
N THR A 499 0.91 11.02 2.94
CA THR A 499 1.95 11.57 2.04
C THR A 499 2.17 13.07 2.25
N SER A 500 1.18 13.79 2.78
CA SER A 500 1.33 15.20 3.17
C SER A 500 2.35 15.38 4.30
N ARG A 501 2.40 14.48 5.29
CA ARG A 501 3.40 14.53 6.37
C ARG A 501 4.82 14.21 5.87
N TRP A 502 4.93 13.38 4.84
CA TRP A 502 6.19 13.19 4.12
C TRP A 502 6.61 14.45 3.37
N ALA A 503 5.70 15.12 2.65
CA ALA A 503 6.01 16.38 1.98
C ALA A 503 6.39 17.51 2.97
N GLU A 504 5.72 17.60 4.12
CA GLU A 504 6.10 18.51 5.22
C GLU A 504 7.50 18.19 5.75
N ALA A 505 7.87 16.91 5.86
CA ALA A 505 9.22 16.50 6.25
C ALA A 505 10.27 16.95 5.22
N LEU A 506 10.01 16.75 3.93
CA LEU A 506 10.88 17.25 2.85
C LEU A 506 11.07 18.77 2.91
N ARG A 507 10.01 19.53 3.23
CA ARG A 507 10.08 20.99 3.45
C ARG A 507 10.97 21.37 4.64
N GLU A 508 10.84 20.66 5.77
CA GLU A 508 11.66 20.94 6.95
C GLU A 508 13.14 20.60 6.70
N ILE A 509 13.43 19.53 5.95
CA ILE A 509 14.78 19.13 5.56
C ILE A 509 15.40 20.18 4.63
N SER A 510 14.70 20.59 3.55
CA SER A 510 15.20 21.60 2.60
C SER A 510 15.44 22.96 3.27
N GLY A 511 14.56 23.35 4.21
CA GLY A 511 14.71 24.55 5.02
C GLY A 511 15.96 24.53 5.91
N ARG A 512 16.31 23.39 6.52
CA ARG A 512 17.57 23.24 7.28
C ARG A 512 18.81 23.21 6.40
N LEU A 513 18.68 22.74 5.15
CA LEU A 513 19.76 22.71 4.17
C LEU A 513 20.05 24.07 3.49
N GLY A 514 19.25 25.11 3.80
CA GLY A 514 19.36 26.43 3.19
C GLY A 514 18.97 26.45 1.71
N GLU A 515 18.17 25.47 1.26
CA GLU A 515 17.72 25.39 -0.12
C GLU A 515 16.63 26.42 -0.41
N MET A 516 16.60 26.95 -1.63
CA MET A 516 15.60 27.94 -2.03
C MET A 516 14.21 27.27 -2.09
N PRO A 517 13.22 27.74 -1.32
CA PRO A 517 11.87 27.22 -1.40
C PRO A 517 11.19 27.61 -2.70
N ALA A 518 10.31 26.73 -3.18
CA ALA A 518 9.29 27.02 -4.17
C ALA A 518 7.96 27.38 -3.46
N ASP A 519 6.82 26.97 -4.03
CA ASP A 519 5.49 27.28 -3.50
C ASP A 519 5.29 26.80 -2.06
N GLN A 520 4.68 27.66 -1.24
CA GLN A 520 4.36 27.41 0.19
C GLN A 520 5.52 26.85 1.05
N GLY A 521 6.76 27.14 0.65
CA GLY A 521 7.98 26.70 1.34
C GLY A 521 8.49 25.31 0.94
N PHE A 522 7.80 24.56 0.08
CA PHE A 522 8.23 23.23 -0.33
C PHE A 522 9.45 23.28 -1.27
N PRO A 523 10.30 22.23 -1.31
CA PRO A 523 11.44 22.18 -2.24
C PRO A 523 10.98 21.97 -3.69
N ALA A 524 11.74 22.52 -4.63
CA ALA A 524 11.48 22.38 -6.08
C ALA A 524 11.40 20.92 -6.57
N TYR A 525 12.05 19.97 -5.88
CA TYR A 525 12.04 18.55 -6.22
C TYR A 525 10.82 17.77 -5.68
N LEU A 526 9.86 18.41 -4.99
CA LEU A 526 8.69 17.74 -4.41
C LEU A 526 7.92 16.89 -5.43
N GLY A 527 7.59 17.48 -6.59
CA GLY A 527 6.87 16.78 -7.66
C GLY A 527 7.64 15.57 -8.20
N ALA A 528 8.97 15.70 -8.36
CA ALA A 528 9.82 14.61 -8.82
C ALA A 528 9.91 13.47 -7.79
N LYS A 529 10.00 13.78 -6.49
CA LYS A 529 9.96 12.79 -5.40
C LYS A 529 8.62 12.04 -5.38
N LEU A 530 7.50 12.75 -5.44
CA LEU A 530 6.16 12.15 -5.50
C LEU A 530 6.01 11.26 -6.75
N ALA A 531 6.44 11.72 -7.92
CA ALA A 531 6.39 10.93 -9.16
C ALA A 531 7.24 9.65 -9.04
N SER A 532 8.47 9.75 -8.54
CA SER A 532 9.36 8.59 -8.33
C SER A 532 8.81 7.56 -7.34
N PHE A 533 7.90 7.97 -6.44
CA PHE A 533 7.21 7.08 -5.52
C PHE A 533 6.01 6.40 -6.20
N TYR A 534 5.10 7.17 -6.80
CA TYR A 534 3.90 6.61 -7.42
C TYR A 534 4.20 5.75 -8.67
N GLU A 535 5.25 6.05 -9.44
CA GLU A 535 5.67 5.26 -10.61
C GLU A 535 6.32 3.90 -10.27
N ARG A 536 6.52 3.59 -8.97
CA ARG A 536 6.87 2.25 -8.48
C ARG A 536 5.66 1.32 -8.41
N ALA A 537 4.44 1.87 -8.43
CA ALA A 537 3.22 1.10 -8.66
C ALA A 537 3.21 0.47 -10.06
N GLY A 538 2.40 -0.57 -10.21
CA GLY A 538 2.19 -1.22 -11.50
C GLY A 538 1.95 -2.72 -11.38
N ARG A 539 1.35 -3.30 -12.41
CA ARG A 539 1.40 -4.73 -12.68
C ARG A 539 2.64 -5.03 -13.50
N VAL A 540 3.39 -6.07 -13.13
CA VAL A 540 4.69 -6.39 -13.73
C VAL A 540 4.86 -7.90 -13.93
N ILE A 541 5.72 -8.26 -14.86
CA ILE A 541 6.36 -9.58 -14.89
C ILE A 541 7.62 -9.49 -14.04
N SER A 542 7.68 -10.30 -12.99
CA SER A 542 8.82 -10.38 -12.07
C SER A 542 10.05 -10.97 -12.78
N MET A 543 11.25 -10.63 -12.31
CA MET A 543 12.46 -11.28 -12.83
C MET A 543 12.60 -12.72 -12.35
N GLY A 544 13.29 -13.52 -13.17
CA GLY A 544 13.66 -14.89 -12.88
C GLY A 544 12.56 -15.94 -13.13
N SER A 545 12.94 -17.19 -12.92
CA SER A 545 12.14 -18.39 -13.12
C SER A 545 11.48 -18.84 -11.80
N PRO A 546 10.24 -19.37 -11.83
CA PRO A 546 9.30 -19.37 -12.95
C PRO A 546 8.81 -17.95 -13.29
N GLU A 547 8.22 -17.76 -14.47
CA GLU A 547 7.57 -16.49 -14.84
C GLU A 547 6.42 -16.19 -13.86
N ARG A 548 6.44 -15.01 -13.23
CA ARG A 548 5.47 -14.59 -12.21
C ARG A 548 4.93 -13.21 -12.51
N LYS A 549 3.61 -13.05 -12.39
CA LYS A 549 2.93 -11.76 -12.50
C LYS A 549 2.59 -11.28 -11.10
N GLY A 550 3.00 -10.07 -10.76
CA GLY A 550 2.70 -9.42 -9.48
C GLY A 550 2.19 -8.01 -9.71
N SER A 551 1.59 -7.40 -8.69
CA SER A 551 1.15 -6.00 -8.75
C SER A 551 1.38 -5.26 -7.44
N VAL A 552 1.65 -3.96 -7.53
CA VAL A 552 1.64 -3.03 -6.38
C VAL A 552 0.66 -1.92 -6.67
N SER A 553 -0.49 -1.94 -5.99
CA SER A 553 -1.44 -0.84 -5.95
C SER A 553 -1.00 0.15 -4.87
N ILE A 554 -0.86 1.44 -5.17
CA ILE A 554 -0.54 2.47 -4.16
C ILE A 554 -1.79 3.30 -3.88
N VAL A 555 -2.19 3.32 -2.60
CA VAL A 555 -3.25 4.18 -2.06
C VAL A 555 -2.62 5.23 -1.15
N GLY A 556 -2.46 6.45 -1.65
CA GLY A 556 -1.89 7.56 -0.91
C GLY A 556 -2.97 8.45 -0.28
N ALA A 557 -2.94 8.61 1.05
CA ALA A 557 -3.78 9.58 1.74
C ALA A 557 -3.11 10.96 1.75
N VAL A 558 -3.83 11.98 1.31
CA VAL A 558 -3.38 13.38 1.30
C VAL A 558 -4.23 14.17 2.31
N SER A 559 -3.57 14.96 3.15
CA SER A 559 -4.19 15.78 4.18
C SER A 559 -3.95 17.27 3.90
N PRO A 560 -4.61 17.86 2.87
CA PRO A 560 -4.45 19.28 2.58
C PRO A 560 -4.89 20.15 3.78
N PRO A 561 -4.18 21.25 4.06
CA PRO A 561 -4.57 22.18 5.12
C PRO A 561 -5.97 22.75 4.82
N GLY A 562 -6.88 22.64 5.79
CA GLY A 562 -8.26 23.11 5.66
C GLY A 562 -9.17 22.29 4.72
N GLY A 563 -8.62 21.38 3.90
CA GLY A 563 -9.34 20.70 2.81
C GLY A 563 -9.19 21.38 1.45
N ASP A 564 -8.25 22.30 1.27
CA ASP A 564 -8.03 22.99 0.00
C ASP A 564 -7.15 22.18 -0.97
N PHE A 565 -7.66 21.89 -2.17
CA PHE A 565 -6.93 21.16 -3.20
C PHE A 565 -5.92 22.02 -3.99
N SER A 566 -5.88 23.34 -3.75
CA SER A 566 -4.86 24.23 -4.31
C SER A 566 -3.46 24.03 -3.69
N ASP A 567 -3.39 23.30 -2.56
CA ASP A 567 -2.16 22.90 -1.90
C ASP A 567 -1.18 22.19 -2.86
N PRO A 568 0.12 22.55 -2.87
CA PRO A 568 1.08 22.03 -3.85
C PRO A 568 1.33 20.51 -3.72
N VAL A 569 1.12 19.89 -2.55
CA VAL A 569 1.19 18.43 -2.41
C VAL A 569 0.02 17.78 -3.12
N THR A 570 -1.17 18.34 -2.95
CA THR A 570 -2.40 17.85 -3.60
C THR A 570 -2.34 18.05 -5.11
N SER A 571 -1.95 19.24 -5.58
CA SER A 571 -1.76 19.56 -7.00
C SER A 571 -0.71 18.68 -7.67
N SER A 572 0.45 18.48 -7.03
CA SER A 572 1.49 17.56 -7.54
C SER A 572 0.97 16.12 -7.61
N THR A 573 0.25 15.66 -6.58
CA THR A 573 -0.30 14.29 -6.54
C THR A 573 -1.35 14.09 -7.63
N LEU A 574 -2.27 15.04 -7.82
CA LEU A 574 -3.30 15.06 -8.88
C LEU A 574 -2.71 14.89 -10.29
N GLY A 575 -1.55 15.50 -10.55
CA GLY A 575 -0.85 15.38 -11.84
C GLY A 575 -0.29 13.99 -12.14
N ILE A 576 -0.03 13.18 -11.10
CA ILE A 576 0.62 11.86 -11.21
C ILE A 576 -0.43 10.73 -11.15
N VAL A 577 -1.36 10.81 -10.20
CA VAL A 577 -2.31 9.71 -9.94
C VAL A 577 -3.38 9.57 -11.01
N GLN A 578 -3.83 8.33 -11.19
CA GLN A 578 -4.85 7.99 -12.18
C GLN A 578 -6.26 7.95 -11.59
N VAL A 579 -6.39 7.72 -10.28
CA VAL A 579 -7.65 7.74 -9.54
C VAL A 579 -7.60 8.74 -8.39
N PHE A 580 -8.69 9.46 -8.20
CA PHE A 580 -8.84 10.52 -7.22
C PHE A 580 -10.19 10.36 -6.50
N TRP A 581 -10.14 10.03 -5.20
CA TRP A 581 -11.31 9.85 -4.33
C TRP A 581 -11.44 11.06 -3.38
N GLY A 582 -11.99 12.15 -3.91
CA GLY A 582 -12.09 13.42 -3.19
C GLY A 582 -13.08 13.36 -2.02
N LEU A 583 -12.59 13.40 -0.77
CA LEU A 583 -13.47 13.41 0.41
C LEU A 583 -13.92 14.84 0.75
N ASP A 584 -15.25 15.05 0.82
CA ASP A 584 -15.86 16.32 1.20
C ASP A 584 -16.21 16.36 2.70
N LYS A 585 -15.69 17.40 3.35
CA LYS A 585 -16.01 17.75 4.73
C LYS A 585 -17.50 18.02 4.96
N LYS A 586 -18.22 18.56 3.97
CA LYS A 586 -19.68 18.83 4.07
C LYS A 586 -20.48 17.53 4.17
N LEU A 587 -20.11 16.49 3.42
CA LEU A 587 -20.73 15.17 3.50
C LEU A 587 -20.45 14.52 4.87
N ALA A 588 -19.19 14.53 5.31
CA ALA A 588 -18.81 14.02 6.63
C ALA A 588 -19.55 14.74 7.78
N GLN A 589 -19.72 16.06 7.70
CA GLN A 589 -20.50 16.84 8.69
C GLN A 589 -22.00 16.46 8.71
N ARG A 590 -22.57 16.05 7.58
CA ARG A 590 -23.93 15.50 7.48
C ARG A 590 -24.02 14.03 7.90
N LYS A 591 -22.90 13.41 8.31
CA LYS A 591 -22.75 11.96 8.58
C LYS A 591 -23.07 11.08 7.35
N HIS A 592 -22.89 11.62 6.15
CA HIS A 592 -22.89 10.83 4.92
C HIS A 592 -21.51 10.18 4.79
N PHE A 593 -21.48 8.84 4.84
CA PHE A 593 -20.27 8.04 4.75
C PHE A 593 -20.46 6.87 3.76
N PRO A 594 -19.43 6.52 2.96
CA PRO A 594 -18.17 7.24 2.79
C PRO A 594 -18.36 8.62 2.11
N SER A 595 -17.61 9.63 2.56
CA SER A 595 -17.84 11.06 2.33
C SER A 595 -17.35 11.58 0.96
N ILE A 596 -17.49 10.78 -0.09
CA ILE A 596 -16.88 11.02 -1.41
C ILE A 596 -17.71 12.02 -2.22
N ASN A 597 -17.05 13.05 -2.75
CA ASN A 597 -17.65 14.02 -3.66
C ASN A 597 -17.75 13.42 -5.07
N THR A 598 -18.98 13.28 -5.58
CA THR A 598 -19.29 12.65 -6.88
C THR A 598 -18.87 13.47 -8.10
N SER A 599 -18.75 14.79 -7.95
CA SER A 599 -18.47 15.73 -9.04
C SER A 599 -16.98 16.07 -9.16
N GLN A 600 -16.24 16.01 -8.05
CA GLN A 600 -14.78 16.24 -8.01
C GLN A 600 -13.96 14.96 -8.18
N SER A 601 -14.51 13.79 -7.81
CA SER A 601 -13.81 12.51 -7.92
C SER A 601 -13.76 12.01 -9.37
N TYR A 602 -12.68 11.30 -9.72
CA TYR A 602 -12.50 10.72 -11.06
C TYR A 602 -11.64 9.46 -11.03
N SER A 603 -11.81 8.62 -12.06
CA SER A 603 -10.89 7.52 -12.40
C SER A 603 -10.60 7.57 -13.89
N LYS A 604 -9.32 7.47 -14.26
CA LYS A 604 -8.85 7.35 -15.65
C LYS A 604 -8.81 5.89 -16.14
N TYR A 605 -9.02 4.91 -15.26
CA TYR A 605 -8.92 3.48 -15.60
C TYR A 605 -10.20 2.87 -16.17
N THR A 606 -11.29 3.64 -16.32
CA THR A 606 -12.58 3.15 -16.83
C THR A 606 -12.46 2.46 -18.19
N THR A 607 -11.71 3.04 -19.12
CA THR A 607 -11.42 2.43 -20.44
C THR A 607 -10.53 1.18 -20.34
N THR A 608 -9.59 1.15 -19.39
CA THR A 608 -8.70 -0.02 -19.20
C THR A 608 -9.43 -1.23 -18.63
N LEU A 609 -10.50 -0.99 -17.85
CA LEU A 609 -11.36 -2.02 -17.25
C LEU A 609 -12.50 -2.48 -18.16
N GLU A 610 -12.78 -1.78 -19.25
CA GLU A 610 -13.86 -2.12 -20.19
C GLU A 610 -13.80 -3.58 -20.69
N PRO A 611 -12.62 -4.17 -21.05
CA PRO A 611 -12.54 -5.58 -21.45
C PRO A 611 -12.88 -6.58 -20.32
N PHE A 612 -12.61 -6.21 -19.06
CA PHE A 612 -12.98 -7.03 -17.90
C PHE A 612 -14.49 -6.99 -17.68
N TYR A 613 -15.09 -5.79 -17.65
CA TYR A 613 -16.54 -5.65 -17.50
C TYR A 613 -17.29 -6.27 -18.68
N GLN A 614 -16.79 -6.17 -19.92
CA GLN A 614 -17.42 -6.81 -21.07
C GLN A 614 -17.46 -8.35 -20.96
N ARG A 615 -16.49 -8.96 -20.26
CA ARG A 615 -16.45 -10.41 -20.03
C ARG A 615 -17.35 -10.86 -18.88
N GLU A 616 -17.34 -10.15 -17.76
CA GLU A 616 -18.04 -10.55 -16.53
C GLU A 616 -19.45 -9.93 -16.40
N MET A 617 -19.61 -8.63 -16.68
CA MET A 617 -20.83 -7.83 -16.44
C MET A 617 -20.99 -6.69 -17.47
N PRO A 618 -21.45 -6.98 -18.70
CA PRO A 618 -21.42 -6.01 -19.80
C PRO A 618 -22.32 -4.78 -19.60
N GLU A 619 -23.36 -4.87 -18.76
CA GLU A 619 -24.25 -3.73 -18.46
C GLU A 619 -23.65 -2.74 -17.45
N PHE A 620 -22.64 -3.15 -16.67
CA PHE A 620 -22.12 -2.40 -15.52
C PHE A 620 -21.57 -1.01 -15.88
N PRO A 621 -20.70 -0.83 -16.91
CA PRO A 621 -20.16 0.48 -17.25
C PRO A 621 -21.25 1.44 -17.74
N ARG A 622 -22.24 0.93 -18.48
CA ARG A 622 -23.39 1.71 -18.95
C ARG A 622 -24.24 2.20 -17.78
N MET A 623 -24.51 1.36 -16.79
CA MET A 623 -25.26 1.75 -15.60
C MET A 623 -24.50 2.79 -14.76
N ALA A 624 -23.21 2.58 -14.51
CA ALA A 624 -22.38 3.52 -13.77
C ALA A 624 -22.32 4.92 -14.43
N ALA A 625 -22.24 4.98 -15.76
CA ALA A 625 -22.29 6.24 -16.51
C ALA A 625 -23.62 6.99 -16.31
N ARG A 626 -24.76 6.27 -16.36
CA ARG A 626 -26.10 6.85 -16.14
C ARG A 626 -26.34 7.29 -14.70
N VAL A 627 -25.84 6.55 -13.71
CA VAL A 627 -25.85 6.96 -12.30
C VAL A 627 -25.08 8.28 -12.14
N LYS A 628 -23.91 8.42 -12.78
CA LYS A 628 -23.12 9.66 -12.76
C LYS A 628 -23.85 10.83 -13.43
N GLU A 629 -24.53 10.59 -14.55
CA GLU A 629 -25.37 11.59 -15.24
C GLU A 629 -26.50 12.10 -14.34
N ILE A 630 -27.30 11.19 -13.75
CA ILE A 630 -28.39 11.53 -12.82
C ILE A 630 -27.89 12.33 -11.60
N LEU A 631 -26.73 11.97 -11.05
CA LEU A 631 -26.12 12.70 -9.93
C LEU A 631 -25.69 14.11 -10.34
N SER A 632 -25.10 14.29 -11.53
CA SER A 632 -24.73 15.61 -12.06
C SER A 632 -25.96 16.48 -12.31
N THR A 633 -26.97 15.96 -13.02
CA THR A 633 -28.23 16.69 -13.27
C THR A 633 -28.95 17.02 -11.97
N SER A 634 -28.89 16.16 -10.95
CA SER A 634 -29.42 16.47 -9.62
C SER A 634 -28.70 17.65 -8.95
N GLU A 635 -27.40 17.84 -9.12
CA GLU A 635 -26.68 18.99 -8.55
C GLU A 635 -27.02 20.30 -9.25
N ASP A 636 -27.24 20.28 -10.56
CA ASP A 636 -27.74 21.43 -11.33
C ASP A 636 -29.18 21.79 -10.92
N LEU A 637 -30.05 20.77 -10.80
CA LEU A 637 -31.43 20.94 -10.34
C LEU A 637 -31.49 21.42 -8.88
N ASP A 638 -30.62 20.93 -7.98
CA ASP A 638 -30.54 21.40 -6.58
C ASP A 638 -30.20 22.90 -6.49
N GLN A 639 -29.45 23.46 -7.45
CA GLN A 639 -29.20 24.91 -7.56
C GLN A 639 -30.47 25.66 -8.00
N VAL A 640 -31.18 25.17 -9.01
CA VAL A 640 -32.46 25.76 -9.47
C VAL A 640 -33.51 25.73 -8.36
N VAL A 641 -33.60 24.62 -7.60
CA VAL A 641 -34.51 24.48 -6.45
C VAL A 641 -34.20 25.50 -5.35
N GLN A 642 -32.93 25.82 -5.10
CA GLN A 642 -32.54 26.85 -4.13
C GLN A 642 -32.92 28.28 -4.57
N LEU A 643 -33.04 28.54 -5.88
CA LEU A 643 -33.39 29.85 -6.44
C LEU A 643 -34.90 30.05 -6.62
N VAL A 644 -35.63 29.04 -7.10
CA VAL A 644 -37.03 29.16 -7.55
C VAL A 644 -38.00 28.26 -6.75
N GLY A 645 -37.49 27.23 -6.07
CA GLY A 645 -38.27 26.26 -5.30
C GLY A 645 -38.70 25.02 -6.09
N LYS A 646 -38.85 23.87 -5.40
CA LYS A 646 -39.15 22.55 -6.00
C LYS A 646 -40.49 22.49 -6.76
N SER A 647 -41.42 23.42 -6.50
CA SER A 647 -42.70 23.52 -7.21
C SER A 647 -42.59 24.01 -8.65
N ALA A 648 -41.52 24.71 -9.02
CA ALA A 648 -41.34 25.28 -10.36
C ALA A 648 -40.75 24.28 -11.39
N LEU A 649 -40.33 23.10 -10.95
CA LEU A 649 -39.73 22.08 -11.80
C LEU A 649 -40.77 21.29 -12.62
N GLY A 650 -40.34 20.75 -13.77
CA GLY A 650 -41.08 19.74 -14.50
C GLY A 650 -41.16 18.42 -13.72
N ASP A 651 -42.11 17.57 -14.05
CA ASP A 651 -42.28 16.30 -13.34
C ASP A 651 -41.15 15.29 -13.64
N GLY A 652 -40.54 15.34 -14.83
CA GLY A 652 -39.33 14.59 -15.16
C GLY A 652 -38.13 14.97 -14.28
N ASP A 653 -37.94 16.26 -14.00
CA ASP A 653 -36.88 16.75 -13.10
C ASP A 653 -37.12 16.33 -11.65
N LYS A 654 -38.39 16.24 -11.23
CA LYS A 654 -38.77 15.75 -9.90
C LYS A 654 -38.44 14.27 -9.74
N ILE A 655 -38.63 13.44 -10.77
CA ILE A 655 -38.13 12.04 -10.78
C ILE A 655 -36.62 12.06 -10.57
N THR A 656 -35.86 12.83 -11.36
CA THR A 656 -34.39 12.85 -11.27
C THR A 656 -33.90 13.22 -9.87
N LEU A 657 -34.53 14.21 -9.20
CA LEU A 657 -34.21 14.58 -7.82
C LEU A 657 -34.58 13.50 -6.80
N ASP A 658 -35.76 12.89 -6.91
CA ASP A 658 -36.23 11.87 -5.97
C ASP A 658 -35.40 10.57 -6.12
N VAL A 659 -35.03 10.18 -7.35
CA VAL A 659 -34.11 9.07 -7.65
C VAL A 659 -32.68 9.39 -7.24
N ALA A 660 -32.19 10.62 -7.44
CA ALA A 660 -30.87 11.01 -6.95
C ALA A 660 -30.80 10.98 -5.42
N THR A 661 -31.90 11.27 -4.71
CA THR A 661 -31.98 11.11 -3.26
C THR A 661 -31.89 9.63 -2.86
N LEU A 662 -32.62 8.74 -3.55
CA LEU A 662 -32.52 7.28 -3.39
C LEU A 662 -31.07 6.78 -3.59
N LEU A 663 -30.39 7.23 -4.66
CA LEU A 663 -28.99 6.91 -4.91
C LEU A 663 -28.08 7.47 -3.79
N LYS A 664 -28.28 8.72 -3.36
CA LYS A 664 -27.47 9.38 -2.32
C LYS A 664 -27.63 8.71 -0.95
N GLU A 665 -28.80 8.20 -0.57
CA GLU A 665 -29.08 7.62 0.76
C GLU A 665 -29.01 6.08 0.84
N ASP A 666 -29.31 5.36 -0.25
CA ASP A 666 -29.37 3.89 -0.24
C ASP A 666 -28.28 3.21 -1.06
N PHE A 667 -27.71 3.87 -2.08
CA PHE A 667 -26.62 3.31 -2.91
C PHE A 667 -25.23 3.81 -2.50
N LEU A 668 -25.06 5.13 -2.34
CA LEU A 668 -23.76 5.75 -2.04
C LEU A 668 -23.40 5.70 -0.55
N GLN A 669 -24.38 5.77 0.36
CA GLN A 669 -24.12 5.56 1.78
C GLN A 669 -23.87 4.08 2.07
N GLN A 670 -22.80 3.81 2.81
CA GLN A 670 -22.41 2.46 3.20
C GLN A 670 -21.82 2.50 4.62
N ASN A 671 -22.38 1.70 5.52
CA ASN A 671 -21.93 1.64 6.91
C ASN A 671 -20.86 0.57 7.10
N GLY A 672 -19.60 0.99 7.21
CA GLY A 672 -18.44 0.12 7.40
C GLY A 672 -18.43 -0.70 8.70
N TYR A 673 -19.35 -0.45 9.64
CA TYR A 673 -19.47 -1.15 10.92
C TYR A 673 -20.62 -2.17 10.99
N SER A 674 -21.43 -2.32 9.94
CA SER A 674 -22.57 -3.26 9.93
C SER A 674 -22.31 -4.47 9.05
N ASP A 675 -22.70 -5.65 9.51
CA ASP A 675 -22.34 -6.93 8.90
C ASP A 675 -22.75 -7.06 7.41
N TYR A 676 -23.90 -6.48 7.03
CA TYR A 676 -24.46 -6.51 5.67
C TYR A 676 -23.86 -5.47 4.69
N ASP A 677 -23.21 -4.43 5.23
CA ASP A 677 -22.76 -3.24 4.47
C ASP A 677 -21.26 -2.94 4.65
N GLN A 678 -20.55 -3.65 5.52
CA GLN A 678 -19.10 -3.52 5.66
C GLN A 678 -18.37 -3.85 4.34
N TYR A 679 -18.88 -4.85 3.62
CA TYR A 679 -18.40 -5.32 2.33
C TYR A 679 -19.57 -5.50 1.37
N CYS A 680 -19.50 -4.86 0.21
CA CYS A 680 -20.49 -5.04 -0.86
C CYS A 680 -19.83 -5.71 -2.08
N PRO A 681 -20.21 -6.96 -2.44
CA PRO A 681 -19.74 -7.59 -3.65
C PRO A 681 -20.12 -6.82 -4.92
N LEU A 682 -19.34 -7.01 -5.97
CA LEU A 682 -19.55 -6.33 -7.25
C LEU A 682 -20.89 -6.72 -7.91
N TRP A 683 -21.33 -7.99 -7.77
CA TRP A 683 -22.64 -8.45 -8.24
C TRP A 683 -23.81 -7.78 -7.48
N LYS A 684 -23.72 -7.62 -6.15
CA LYS A 684 -24.74 -6.91 -5.34
C LYS A 684 -24.82 -5.45 -5.79
N THR A 685 -23.67 -4.83 -6.03
CA THR A 685 -23.57 -3.46 -6.56
C THR A 685 -24.21 -3.33 -7.96
N ALA A 686 -23.96 -4.30 -8.86
CA ALA A 686 -24.54 -4.33 -10.20
C ALA A 686 -26.07 -4.42 -10.17
N TRP A 687 -26.62 -5.35 -9.38
CA TRP A 687 -28.07 -5.51 -9.22
C TRP A 687 -28.75 -4.28 -8.61
N MET A 688 -28.16 -3.69 -7.57
CA MET A 688 -28.69 -2.46 -6.98
C MET A 688 -28.76 -1.30 -8.00
N MET A 689 -27.72 -1.13 -8.83
CA MET A 689 -27.76 -0.15 -9.92
C MET A 689 -28.84 -0.49 -10.95
N ARG A 690 -28.96 -1.75 -11.37
CA ARG A 690 -29.98 -2.19 -12.33
C ARG A 690 -31.39 -1.89 -11.86
N CYS A 691 -31.75 -2.28 -10.65
CA CYS A 691 -33.09 -2.05 -10.10
C CYS A 691 -33.40 -0.54 -9.94
N MET A 692 -32.43 0.27 -9.51
CA MET A 692 -32.61 1.72 -9.37
C MET A 692 -32.71 2.45 -10.72
N MET A 693 -31.95 2.02 -11.74
CA MET A 693 -32.04 2.57 -13.10
C MET A 693 -33.31 2.10 -13.82
N GLY A 694 -33.73 0.86 -13.61
CA GLY A 694 -35.03 0.35 -14.09
C GLY A 694 -36.20 1.15 -13.52
N PHE A 695 -36.17 1.45 -12.21
CA PHE A 695 -37.18 2.30 -11.57
C PHE A 695 -37.24 3.71 -12.21
N HIS A 696 -36.07 4.32 -12.46
CA HIS A 696 -36.00 5.61 -13.15
C HIS A 696 -36.62 5.54 -14.56
N ASP A 697 -36.31 4.49 -15.32
CA ASP A 697 -36.76 4.37 -16.71
C ASP A 697 -38.27 4.11 -16.83
N GLU A 698 -38.83 3.24 -15.99
CA GLU A 698 -40.29 3.05 -15.96
C GLU A 698 -41.02 4.28 -15.44
N ALA A 699 -40.45 5.01 -14.47
CA ALA A 699 -41.00 6.29 -14.01
C ALA A 699 -41.03 7.34 -15.13
N GLN A 700 -39.94 7.50 -15.90
CA GLN A 700 -39.91 8.44 -17.02
C GLN A 700 -40.90 8.04 -18.14
N LYS A 701 -41.07 6.74 -18.42
CA LYS A 701 -42.09 6.26 -19.37
C LYS A 701 -43.51 6.58 -18.91
N ALA A 702 -43.84 6.35 -17.64
CA ALA A 702 -45.16 6.62 -17.08
C ALA A 702 -45.54 8.11 -17.12
N ILE A 703 -44.57 9.02 -17.02
CA ILE A 703 -44.82 10.46 -17.23
C ILE A 703 -44.90 10.79 -18.73
N GLY A 704 -44.13 10.12 -19.58
CA GLY A 704 -44.24 10.21 -21.04
C GLY A 704 -45.62 9.82 -21.58
N THR A 705 -46.36 8.93 -20.91
CA THR A 705 -47.76 8.58 -21.23
C THR A 705 -48.79 9.54 -20.62
N GLY A 706 -48.37 10.52 -19.81
CA GLY A 706 -49.21 11.61 -19.30
C GLY A 706 -49.65 11.49 -17.83
N GLN A 707 -49.14 10.50 -17.07
CA GLN A 707 -49.44 10.39 -15.63
C GLN A 707 -48.68 11.44 -14.82
N ALA A 708 -49.31 12.01 -13.80
CA ALA A 708 -48.68 12.99 -12.90
C ALA A 708 -47.76 12.30 -11.87
N TRP A 709 -46.58 12.87 -11.59
CA TRP A 709 -45.57 12.23 -10.73
C TRP A 709 -46.09 11.84 -9.34
N ALA A 710 -46.97 12.67 -8.75
CA ALA A 710 -47.54 12.40 -7.43
C ALA A 710 -48.34 11.08 -7.39
N LYS A 711 -49.16 10.78 -8.41
CA LYS A 711 -49.94 9.52 -8.50
C LYS A 711 -48.98 8.33 -8.62
N VAL A 712 -47.99 8.44 -9.51
CA VAL A 712 -46.98 7.39 -9.75
C VAL A 712 -46.16 7.10 -8.48
N ARG A 713 -45.67 8.13 -7.79
CA ARG A 713 -44.89 8.00 -6.55
C ARG A 713 -45.70 7.33 -5.44
N ASP A 714 -46.95 7.74 -5.25
CA ASP A 714 -47.78 7.22 -4.16
C ASP A 714 -48.19 5.76 -4.43
N ALA A 715 -48.46 5.37 -5.69
CA ALA A 715 -48.69 3.98 -6.10
C ALA A 715 -47.42 3.10 -6.00
N THR A 716 -46.23 3.67 -6.26
CA THR A 716 -44.95 2.93 -6.23
C THR A 716 -44.22 2.95 -4.88
N ALA A 717 -44.82 3.51 -3.82
CA ALA A 717 -44.19 3.67 -2.50
C ALA A 717 -43.68 2.35 -1.86
N ASP A 718 -44.38 1.23 -2.09
CA ASP A 718 -43.93 -0.11 -1.67
C ASP A 718 -42.63 -0.52 -2.43
N ILE A 719 -42.58 -0.33 -3.75
CA ILE A 719 -41.37 -0.61 -4.55
C ILE A 719 -40.21 0.25 -4.07
N GLN A 720 -40.44 1.56 -3.86
CA GLN A 720 -39.39 2.44 -3.33
C GLN A 720 -38.85 1.94 -1.99
N THR A 721 -39.74 1.49 -1.09
CA THR A 721 -39.34 0.93 0.22
C THR A 721 -38.51 -0.34 0.05
N ARG A 722 -38.89 -1.24 -0.85
CA ARG A 722 -38.11 -2.45 -1.19
C ARG A 722 -36.75 -2.10 -1.79
N LEU A 723 -36.67 -1.10 -2.68
CA LEU A 723 -35.40 -0.60 -3.24
C LEU A 723 -34.45 -0.07 -2.14
N ARG A 724 -34.96 0.63 -1.10
CA ARG A 724 -34.13 1.03 0.06
C ARG A 724 -33.63 -0.17 0.84
N SER A 725 -34.45 -1.22 0.93
CA SER A 725 -34.13 -2.40 1.72
C SER A 725 -33.02 -3.29 1.12
N MET A 726 -32.71 -3.15 -0.19
CA MET A 726 -31.68 -3.95 -0.87
C MET A 726 -30.29 -3.90 -0.20
N LYS A 727 -29.96 -2.81 0.51
CA LYS A 727 -28.67 -2.71 1.22
C LYS A 727 -28.55 -3.70 2.38
N PHE A 728 -29.65 -4.07 3.04
CA PHE A 728 -29.67 -4.96 4.22
C PHE A 728 -29.46 -6.46 3.89
N GLU A 729 -29.50 -6.86 2.61
CA GLU A 729 -29.23 -8.23 2.18
C GLU A 729 -27.79 -8.65 2.48
N ILE A 730 -27.60 -9.80 3.14
CA ILE A 730 -26.29 -10.25 3.63
C ILE A 730 -25.52 -10.93 2.48
N PRO A 731 -24.26 -10.53 2.17
CA PRO A 731 -23.46 -11.16 1.11
C PRO A 731 -23.26 -12.68 1.27
N GLU A 732 -23.21 -13.18 2.51
CA GLU A 732 -23.02 -14.58 2.87
C GLU A 732 -24.18 -15.49 2.43
N ASP A 733 -25.38 -14.95 2.17
CA ASP A 733 -26.55 -15.75 1.77
C ASP A 733 -26.42 -16.37 0.37
N GLY A 734 -25.46 -15.89 -0.43
CA GLY A 734 -25.11 -16.39 -1.76
C GLY A 734 -25.83 -15.66 -2.90
N GLU A 735 -25.10 -15.50 -4.00
CA GLU A 735 -25.54 -14.73 -5.18
C GLU A 735 -26.86 -15.24 -5.77
N GLU A 736 -27.08 -16.55 -5.86
CA GLU A 736 -28.33 -17.11 -6.41
C GLU A 736 -29.59 -16.72 -5.63
N LYS A 737 -29.53 -16.69 -4.29
CA LYS A 737 -30.71 -16.37 -3.47
C LYS A 737 -31.06 -14.90 -3.59
N VAL A 738 -30.04 -14.05 -3.48
CA VAL A 738 -30.19 -12.59 -3.52
C VAL A 738 -30.55 -12.12 -4.93
N GLY A 739 -29.95 -12.72 -5.97
CA GLY A 739 -30.30 -12.47 -7.37
C GLY A 739 -31.76 -12.80 -7.68
N LYS A 740 -32.28 -13.95 -7.22
CA LYS A 740 -33.70 -14.31 -7.39
C LYS A 740 -34.65 -13.27 -6.77
N LYS A 741 -34.35 -12.77 -5.55
CA LYS A 741 -35.12 -11.68 -4.92
C LYS A 741 -35.11 -10.40 -5.76
N TYR A 742 -33.98 -10.04 -6.35
CA TYR A 742 -33.87 -8.85 -7.20
C TYR A 742 -34.57 -9.00 -8.55
N GLU A 743 -34.55 -10.20 -9.16
CA GLU A 743 -35.36 -10.50 -10.35
C GLU A 743 -36.86 -10.47 -10.06
N GLU A 744 -37.29 -10.98 -8.91
CA GLU A 744 -38.70 -10.90 -8.47
C GLU A 744 -39.12 -9.45 -8.27
N LEU A 745 -38.29 -8.62 -7.61
CA LEU A 745 -38.53 -7.19 -7.44
C LEU A 745 -38.57 -6.43 -8.79
N GLU A 746 -37.71 -6.78 -9.76
CA GLU A 746 -37.72 -6.19 -11.10
C GLU A 746 -39.02 -6.51 -11.86
N LYS A 747 -39.54 -7.75 -11.73
CA LYS A 747 -40.83 -8.16 -12.32
C LYS A 747 -42.02 -7.48 -11.64
N GLU A 748 -42.10 -7.51 -10.30
CA GLU A 748 -43.14 -6.81 -9.53
C GLU A 748 -43.18 -5.30 -9.85
N MET A 749 -42.01 -4.70 -10.07
CA MET A 749 -41.88 -3.29 -10.47
C MET A 749 -42.50 -3.05 -11.85
N GLN A 750 -42.16 -3.87 -12.85
CA GLN A 750 -42.74 -3.76 -14.20
C GLN A 750 -44.26 -3.97 -14.19
N GLU A 751 -44.76 -4.96 -13.45
CA GLU A 751 -46.21 -5.22 -13.31
C GLU A 751 -46.96 -4.04 -12.68
N LYS A 752 -46.42 -3.46 -11.61
CA LYS A 752 -47.02 -2.28 -10.96
C LYS A 752 -46.98 -1.04 -11.86
N PHE A 753 -45.87 -0.79 -12.56
CA PHE A 753 -45.81 0.32 -13.53
C PHE A 753 -46.79 0.11 -14.69
N ALA A 754 -47.00 -1.12 -15.17
CA ALA A 754 -48.04 -1.42 -16.14
C ALA A 754 -49.44 -1.06 -15.60
N SER A 755 -49.80 -1.49 -14.38
CA SER A 755 -51.09 -1.12 -13.77
C SER A 755 -51.30 0.40 -13.62
N VAL A 756 -50.23 1.16 -13.33
CA VAL A 756 -50.28 2.63 -13.19
C VAL A 756 -50.36 3.35 -14.55
N MET A 757 -49.93 2.70 -15.65
CA MET A 757 -50.13 3.20 -17.01
C MET A 757 -51.53 2.90 -17.56
N ASP A 758 -52.15 1.80 -17.14
CA ASP A 758 -53.51 1.41 -17.54
C ASP A 758 -54.63 2.18 -16.79
N GLU A 759 -54.34 2.75 -15.61
CA GLU A 759 -55.25 3.60 -14.79
C GLU A 759 -55.25 5.10 -15.15
#